data_AF-A0A8X6USF0-F1
#
_entry.id   AF-A0A8X6USF0-F1
#
_cell.length_a   1.000
_cell.length_b   1.000
_cell.length_c   1.000
_cell.angle_alpha   90.00
_cell.angle_beta   90.00
_cell.angle_gamma   90.00
#
_symmetry.space_group_name_H-M   'P 1'
#
loop_
_entity.id
_entity.type
_entity.pdbx_description
1 polymer ?
#
loop_
_entity_poly.entity_id
_entity_poly.type
_entity_poly.pdbx_seq_one_letter_code
_entity_poly.pdbx_strand_id
1 'polypeptide(L)'
;MVTVSLYARVSSGKQAQEDTIASQIAAIENQISMDGHKLLNEYKFIDNGYSGSNIIRPGLEKLRDKIAEGNIDKVYIHSPDRLSRKYAYQMILLEEFKKLGVEVIFLNHQISDNPESQLLLQMQGMIAEYERAKIMERSRRGKIYAANKGCISVMSAAPYGYRYINKNTETGQALFEIYEEEAEVVRKVFSWVGRERASIGEVCRRLSAMSIMTRTGKEYWDRAVVLKDWIYIKVPSIVSEDLFEIVQEQLAENRKIARTRQRGARHLLQGLVVCKLCNYAYYGTSTARNKEGEKTNNQVYYRCVGTDSYRFGGNKMCNNKLIRTDTLDMAVWEEVKHLLKNPNRILEEYKRRLSELKKSPLDQKSALLETQEDKLKRGIARLIDSYAQEYIDQEEFEPRIKAMKQNLKMVEEQKKKIFDQKKLTQELTLVVTNLEGFSSSINSSLNNADWLTKRDIIRTLVKRIEINFEDVNIVFRVKELPDSFHMEKNQCLQCCCRGKEVWPIIEGGKGIAISDGRSSGAFAAADAVGTFSGANAKLIDDNGELVPLIYKGKTRNEKHSELIEYSIKAGISQAKIANEISKGHGRIHMNVLWEMGAAERVLHGILEKAKGLVHGITCGAGMPYRLGEIAAKYQVYYYPIVSSVRAFKALWKRTYQRISSYLLGGVVYEDPWLAGGHNGLSNSEDPELPQAPFERVAELRSFMNEIGLSETPIVMAGGVWHLKDWEHWFDNLQIGPIAFQFGTRPLLTKESPISAEWKKKLLTLEEGDVFLNKFSPTGFYSSAVKNNFIRELQKRNSRQIKFSENASEEFSSEFAMGSRGRKIYLTSKDKELANTWTKAGYTEAMKTPDTTVIFVTPGKFAEIRQDQINCMGCLSHCLFSNWKDHGDHSTGRKPDPRSFCIQKTLQNIIHDGDIENELMFSGHNVYKFKQDPFYENGYVPTVKELVERILTGY
;
A
#
# COMPACT_ATOMS: atom_id res chain seq x y z
N MET A 1 22.65 -52.34 -11.54
CA MET A 1 23.15 -52.45 -10.15
C MET A 1 22.77 -51.16 -9.47
N VAL A 2 22.06 -51.20 -8.34
CA VAL A 2 21.67 -49.97 -7.63
C VAL A 2 22.91 -49.39 -6.95
N THR A 3 23.30 -48.18 -7.32
CA THR A 3 24.44 -47.49 -6.73
C THR A 3 24.00 -46.72 -5.50
N VAL A 4 24.59 -47.03 -4.35
CA VAL A 4 24.19 -46.48 -3.06
C VAL A 4 25.31 -45.64 -2.46
N SER A 5 24.93 -44.62 -1.72
CA SER A 5 25.84 -43.73 -1.00
C SER A 5 25.44 -43.57 0.46
N LEU A 6 26.40 -43.16 1.29
CA LEU A 6 26.23 -42.92 2.71
C LEU A 6 26.55 -41.46 3.03
N TYR A 7 25.72 -40.83 3.86
CA TYR A 7 26.03 -39.52 4.44
C TYR A 7 25.97 -39.52 5.97
N ALA A 8 27.05 -39.07 6.62
CA ALA A 8 27.16 -38.98 8.09
C ALA A 8 27.74 -37.64 8.56
N ARG A 9 27.29 -37.15 9.73
CA ARG A 9 27.68 -35.82 10.26
C ARG A 9 27.71 -35.72 11.79
N VAL A 10 28.71 -35.00 12.32
CA VAL A 10 28.76 -34.53 13.73
C VAL A 10 29.30 -33.08 13.85
N SER A 11 28.94 -32.35 14.90
CA SER A 11 29.41 -30.97 15.18
C SER A 11 30.52 -30.95 16.24
N SER A 12 31.51 -30.06 16.11
CA SER A 12 32.80 -30.07 16.82
C SER A 12 32.81 -29.63 18.31
N GLY A 13 31.69 -29.67 19.04
CA GLY A 13 31.63 -29.21 20.43
C GLY A 13 30.89 -30.17 21.35
N LYS A 14 31.62 -30.82 22.27
CA LYS A 14 31.17 -31.65 23.42
C LYS A 14 29.83 -32.39 23.26
N GLN A 15 29.91 -33.60 22.69
CA GLN A 15 29.00 -34.71 23.01
C GLN A 15 29.84 -35.99 23.08
N ALA A 16 30.42 -36.23 24.26
CA ALA A 16 30.92 -37.54 24.64
C ALA A 16 29.79 -38.28 25.36
N GLN A 17 28.94 -38.95 24.58
CA GLN A 17 28.28 -40.23 24.88
C GLN A 17 27.31 -40.54 23.71
N GLU A 18 27.53 -41.69 23.08
CA GLU A 18 26.70 -42.45 22.12
C GLU A 18 26.78 -42.23 20.59
N ASP A 19 27.13 -41.06 20.04
CA ASP A 19 27.16 -40.89 18.57
C ASP A 19 28.51 -40.42 18.02
N THR A 20 29.54 -41.26 18.22
CA THR A 20 30.76 -41.14 17.42
C THR A 20 30.36 -41.27 15.96
N ILE A 21 30.87 -40.42 15.06
CA ILE A 21 30.52 -40.49 13.64
C ILE A 21 30.71 -41.91 13.05
N ALA A 22 31.60 -42.70 13.67
CA ALA A 22 31.81 -44.13 13.41
C ALA A 22 30.57 -45.00 13.69
N SER A 23 29.82 -44.74 14.77
CA SER A 23 28.56 -45.44 15.11
C SER A 23 27.51 -45.25 14.01
N GLN A 24 27.32 -44.00 13.56
CA GLN A 24 26.41 -43.68 12.46
C GLN A 24 26.81 -44.39 11.16
N ILE A 25 28.12 -44.38 10.84
CA ILE A 25 28.62 -45.05 9.65
C ILE A 25 28.37 -46.55 9.73
N ALA A 26 28.69 -47.20 10.85
CA ALA A 26 28.47 -48.63 11.04
C ALA A 26 26.99 -49.02 10.94
N ALA A 27 26.08 -48.23 11.54
CA ALA A 27 24.64 -48.47 11.46
C ALA A 27 24.13 -48.37 10.02
N ILE A 28 24.56 -47.35 9.28
CA ILE A 28 24.16 -47.17 7.87
C ILE A 28 24.76 -48.28 6.99
N GLU A 29 26.03 -48.66 7.19
CA GLU A 29 26.66 -49.74 6.44
C GLU A 29 25.97 -51.08 6.66
N ASN A 30 25.57 -51.38 7.90
CA ASN A 30 24.77 -52.57 8.21
C ASN A 30 23.41 -52.55 7.51
N GLN A 31 22.70 -51.41 7.52
CA GLN A 31 21.41 -51.29 6.82
C GLN A 31 21.56 -51.46 5.31
N ILE A 32 22.59 -50.86 4.70
CA ILE A 32 22.88 -51.02 3.27
C ILE A 32 23.13 -52.50 2.92
N SER A 33 23.87 -53.21 3.78
CA SER A 33 24.13 -54.65 3.61
C SER A 33 22.84 -55.49 3.75
N MET A 34 21.99 -55.17 4.73
CA MET A 34 20.68 -55.81 4.93
C MET A 34 19.75 -55.61 3.72
N ASP A 35 19.80 -54.43 3.10
CA ASP A 35 19.04 -54.11 1.88
C ASP A 35 19.66 -54.76 0.61
N GLY A 36 20.74 -55.54 0.76
CA GLY A 36 21.37 -56.30 -0.32
C GLY A 36 22.24 -55.45 -1.27
N HIS A 37 22.64 -54.25 -0.85
CA HIS A 37 23.43 -53.32 -1.65
C HIS A 37 24.91 -53.30 -1.22
N LYS A 38 25.81 -52.96 -2.15
CA LYS A 38 27.26 -52.86 -1.89
C LYS A 38 27.70 -51.39 -1.92
N LEU A 39 28.21 -50.88 -0.81
CA LEU A 39 28.76 -49.52 -0.70
C LEU A 39 30.25 -49.49 -1.09
N LEU A 40 30.60 -48.69 -2.10
CA LEU A 40 32.01 -48.42 -2.44
C LEU A 40 32.56 -47.26 -1.60
N ASN A 41 33.86 -47.28 -1.30
CA ASN A 41 34.49 -46.25 -0.45
C ASN A 41 34.38 -44.83 -1.03
N GLU A 42 34.33 -44.68 -2.35
CA GLU A 42 34.17 -43.38 -3.02
C GLU A 42 32.78 -42.74 -2.85
N TYR A 43 31.77 -43.52 -2.41
CA TYR A 43 30.40 -43.04 -2.14
C TYR A 43 30.12 -42.84 -0.64
N LYS A 44 31.17 -42.70 0.18
CA LYS A 44 31.10 -42.35 1.61
C LYS A 44 31.34 -40.86 1.80
N PHE A 45 30.32 -40.12 2.20
CA PHE A 45 30.38 -38.67 2.38
C PHE A 45 30.23 -38.31 3.86
N ILE A 46 31.26 -37.68 4.42
CA ILE A 46 31.38 -37.50 5.88
C ILE A 46 31.69 -36.05 6.19
N ASP A 47 30.87 -35.44 7.05
CA ASP A 47 31.06 -34.08 7.58
C ASP A 47 31.35 -34.12 9.08
N ASN A 48 32.62 -34.25 9.44
CA ASN A 48 33.08 -34.22 10.83
C ASN A 48 33.42 -32.79 11.26
N GLY A 49 32.75 -32.28 12.30
CA GLY A 49 32.95 -30.93 12.83
C GLY A 49 32.09 -29.84 12.20
N TYR A 50 31.12 -30.19 11.36
CA TYR A 50 30.25 -29.23 10.66
C TYR A 50 28.83 -29.16 11.28
N SER A 51 28.35 -27.93 11.48
CA SER A 51 27.01 -27.71 12.02
C SER A 51 25.91 -28.07 11.01
N GLY A 52 24.91 -28.83 11.47
CA GLY A 52 23.72 -29.13 10.67
C GLY A 52 22.82 -27.92 10.39
N SER A 53 23.08 -26.76 10.99
CA SER A 53 22.37 -25.50 10.69
C SER A 53 22.91 -24.79 9.43
N ASN A 54 23.99 -25.30 8.83
CA ASN A 54 24.59 -24.80 7.59
C ASN A 54 24.31 -25.77 6.43
N ILE A 55 23.97 -25.22 5.26
CA ILE A 55 23.70 -26.02 4.05
C ILE A 55 24.99 -26.26 3.24
N ILE A 56 25.96 -25.35 3.34
CA ILE A 56 27.27 -25.42 2.66
C ILE A 56 28.22 -26.23 3.55
N ARG A 57 28.48 -27.49 3.18
CA ARG A 57 29.34 -28.40 3.92
C ARG A 57 30.13 -29.29 2.94
N PRO A 58 31.44 -29.50 3.12
CA PRO A 58 32.26 -30.18 2.12
C PRO A 58 31.83 -31.60 1.77
N GLY A 59 31.40 -32.40 2.75
CA GLY A 59 30.92 -33.77 2.54
C GLY A 59 29.56 -33.76 1.83
N LEU A 60 28.64 -32.91 2.26
CA LEU A 60 27.34 -32.76 1.60
C LEU A 60 27.45 -32.21 0.17
N GLU A 61 28.34 -31.24 -0.08
CA GLU A 61 28.57 -30.70 -1.43
C GLU A 61 29.10 -31.78 -2.37
N LYS A 62 30.08 -32.57 -1.93
CA LYS A 62 30.57 -33.72 -2.71
C LYS A 62 29.48 -34.75 -3.01
N LEU A 63 28.60 -35.01 -2.05
CA LEU A 63 27.45 -35.89 -2.27
C LEU A 63 26.51 -35.31 -3.33
N ARG A 64 26.18 -34.02 -3.23
CA ARG A 64 25.29 -33.33 -4.18
C ARG A 64 25.89 -33.31 -5.58
N ASP A 65 27.19 -33.06 -5.71
CA ASP A 65 27.89 -33.11 -7.00
C ASP A 65 27.82 -34.51 -7.62
N LYS A 66 28.05 -35.57 -6.82
CA LYS A 66 27.96 -36.97 -7.29
C LYS A 66 26.55 -37.40 -7.65
N ILE A 67 25.54 -36.89 -6.95
CA ILE A 67 24.13 -37.08 -7.30
C ILE A 67 23.80 -36.35 -8.60
N ALA A 68 24.30 -35.12 -8.80
CA ALA A 68 24.09 -34.35 -10.03
C ALA A 68 24.77 -34.99 -11.25
N GLU A 69 25.88 -35.71 -11.06
CA GLU A 69 26.49 -36.54 -12.11
C GLU A 69 25.64 -37.75 -12.51
N GLY A 70 24.57 -38.08 -11.78
CA GLY A 70 23.64 -39.18 -12.08
C GLY A 70 24.13 -40.57 -11.67
N ASN A 71 25.16 -40.64 -10.81
CA ASN A 71 25.85 -41.89 -10.46
C ASN A 71 25.33 -42.56 -9.17
N ILE A 72 24.30 -42.01 -8.51
CA ILE A 72 23.78 -42.50 -7.22
C ILE A 72 22.27 -42.68 -7.34
N ASP A 73 21.79 -43.87 -7.03
CA ASP A 73 20.36 -44.20 -7.01
C ASP A 73 19.75 -44.04 -5.61
N LYS A 74 20.52 -44.33 -4.55
CA LYS A 74 20.06 -44.21 -3.16
C LYS A 74 21.08 -43.57 -2.22
N VAL A 75 20.59 -42.79 -1.25
CA VAL A 75 21.39 -42.16 -0.20
C VAL A 75 20.87 -42.59 1.16
N TYR A 76 21.72 -43.25 1.95
CA TYR A 76 21.38 -43.65 3.30
C TYR A 76 21.92 -42.68 4.32
N ILE A 77 21.06 -42.30 5.26
CA ILE A 77 21.34 -41.33 6.32
C ILE A 77 20.74 -41.84 7.61
N HIS A 78 21.46 -41.70 8.72
CA HIS A 78 21.00 -42.22 10.01
C HIS A 78 19.66 -41.60 10.46
N SER A 79 19.55 -40.26 10.43
CA SER A 79 18.31 -39.56 10.79
C SER A 79 18.20 -38.18 10.10
N PRO A 80 17.00 -37.58 10.00
CA PRO A 80 16.81 -36.31 9.30
C PRO A 80 17.66 -35.14 9.84
N ASP A 81 17.91 -35.10 11.15
CA ASP A 81 18.76 -34.09 11.79
C ASP A 81 20.25 -34.23 11.44
N ARG A 82 20.68 -35.43 11.00
CA ARG A 82 22.03 -35.67 10.46
C ARG A 82 22.17 -35.07 9.07
N LEU A 83 21.12 -35.11 8.24
CA LEU A 83 21.07 -34.37 6.98
C LEU A 83 21.07 -32.85 7.21
N SER A 84 20.24 -32.31 8.09
CA SER A 84 20.32 -30.90 8.55
C SER A 84 19.51 -30.69 9.84
N ARG A 85 19.91 -29.77 10.74
CA ARG A 85 19.09 -29.39 11.91
C ARG A 85 17.95 -28.41 11.56
N LYS A 86 18.02 -27.75 10.41
CA LYS A 86 16.98 -26.84 9.93
C LYS A 86 16.07 -27.60 8.97
N TYR A 87 14.81 -27.77 9.37
CA TYR A 87 13.82 -28.50 8.59
C TYR A 87 13.68 -27.98 7.14
N ALA A 88 13.76 -26.66 6.93
CA ALA A 88 13.75 -26.06 5.59
C ALA A 88 14.89 -26.58 4.68
N TYR A 89 16.10 -26.79 5.21
CA TYR A 89 17.22 -27.30 4.45
C TYR A 89 17.13 -28.80 4.21
N GLN A 90 16.57 -29.56 5.16
CA GLN A 90 16.27 -30.97 4.93
C GLN A 90 15.35 -31.15 3.71
N MET A 91 14.25 -30.39 3.65
CA MET A 91 13.27 -30.50 2.55
C MET A 91 13.86 -30.11 1.19
N ILE A 92 14.69 -29.06 1.12
CA ILE A 92 15.37 -28.66 -0.11
C ILE A 92 16.25 -29.79 -0.64
N LEU A 93 17.05 -30.42 0.23
CA LEU A 93 17.95 -31.51 -0.14
C LEU A 93 17.17 -32.76 -0.57
N LEU A 94 16.06 -33.09 0.11
CA LEU A 94 15.19 -34.19 -0.27
C LEU A 94 14.52 -33.97 -1.63
N GLU A 95 14.04 -32.75 -1.92
CA GLU A 95 13.45 -32.43 -3.23
C GLU A 95 14.51 -32.42 -4.35
N GLU A 96 15.71 -31.90 -4.07
CA GLU A 96 16.85 -31.91 -4.98
C GLU A 96 17.24 -33.35 -5.38
N PHE A 97 17.41 -34.23 -4.40
CA PHE A 97 17.76 -35.63 -4.62
C PHE A 97 16.64 -36.37 -5.37
N LYS A 98 15.38 -36.18 -4.96
CA LYS A 98 14.22 -36.78 -5.63
C LYS A 98 14.08 -36.34 -7.09
N LYS A 99 14.32 -35.06 -7.41
CA LYS A 99 14.28 -34.56 -8.81
C LYS A 99 15.33 -35.21 -9.70
N LEU A 100 16.46 -35.61 -9.12
CA LEU A 100 17.53 -36.31 -9.81
C LEU A 100 17.34 -37.84 -9.77
N GLY A 101 16.17 -38.32 -9.34
CA GLY A 101 15.83 -39.74 -9.29
C GLY A 101 16.40 -40.49 -8.10
N VAL A 102 16.98 -39.78 -7.12
CA VAL A 102 17.68 -40.39 -5.98
C VAL A 102 16.74 -40.56 -4.78
N GLU A 103 16.67 -41.79 -4.29
CA GLU A 103 15.88 -42.14 -3.10
C GLU A 103 16.69 -41.90 -1.82
N VAL A 104 16.11 -41.21 -0.84
CA VAL A 104 16.76 -40.93 0.45
C VAL A 104 16.13 -41.78 1.53
N ILE A 105 16.95 -42.58 2.20
CA ILE A 105 16.51 -43.53 3.23
C ILE A 105 17.03 -43.06 4.58
N PHE A 106 16.10 -42.80 5.50
CA PHE A 106 16.40 -42.52 6.90
C PHE A 106 16.19 -43.77 7.75
N LEU A 107 17.18 -44.14 8.56
CA LEU A 107 17.08 -45.33 9.42
C LEU A 107 16.02 -45.15 10.52
N ASN A 108 15.84 -43.93 11.05
CA ASN A 108 15.01 -43.66 12.23
C ASN A 108 13.68 -42.92 11.97
N HIS A 109 13.19 -42.81 10.72
CA HIS A 109 11.93 -42.09 10.44
C HIS A 109 11.20 -42.61 9.20
N GLN A 110 9.92 -43.00 9.34
CA GLN A 110 9.02 -43.32 8.21
C GLN A 110 8.08 -42.15 7.94
N ILE A 111 8.03 -41.66 6.70
CA ILE A 111 7.16 -40.54 6.27
C ILE A 111 5.80 -41.13 5.84
N SER A 112 4.69 -40.74 6.48
CA SER A 112 3.34 -41.21 6.16
C SER A 112 2.51 -40.20 5.35
N ASP A 113 1.64 -40.75 4.50
CA ASP A 113 0.95 -40.08 3.39
C ASP A 113 -0.46 -39.60 3.78
N ASN A 114 -0.56 -38.66 4.73
CA ASN A 114 -1.85 -38.14 5.23
C ASN A 114 -2.14 -36.67 4.80
N PRO A 115 -3.40 -36.19 4.90
CA PRO A 115 -3.82 -34.87 4.39
C PRO A 115 -3.13 -33.67 5.08
N GLU A 116 -2.70 -33.85 6.33
CA GLU A 116 -1.92 -32.86 7.08
C GLU A 116 -0.51 -32.71 6.49
N SER A 117 0.11 -33.81 6.06
CA SER A 117 1.38 -33.82 5.31
C SER A 117 1.25 -33.13 3.95
N GLN A 118 0.11 -33.27 3.24
CA GLN A 118 -0.13 -32.56 1.97
C GLN A 118 -0.34 -31.04 2.13
N LEU A 119 -1.06 -30.61 3.18
CA LEU A 119 -1.23 -29.19 3.49
C LEU A 119 0.12 -28.54 3.87
N LEU A 120 0.95 -29.28 4.61
CA LEU A 120 2.30 -28.88 4.96
C LEU A 120 3.19 -28.76 3.70
N LEU A 121 3.07 -29.67 2.73
CA LEU A 121 3.77 -29.63 1.45
C LEU A 121 3.43 -28.38 0.61
N GLN A 122 2.16 -27.98 0.60
CA GLN A 122 1.72 -26.77 -0.11
C GLN A 122 2.24 -25.48 0.53
N MET A 123 2.28 -25.41 1.86
CA MET A 123 2.92 -24.31 2.59
C MET A 123 4.44 -24.28 2.37
N GLN A 124 5.09 -25.44 2.21
CA GLN A 124 6.52 -25.56 1.96
C GLN A 124 6.93 -25.05 0.57
N GLY A 125 6.11 -25.27 -0.47
CA GLY A 125 6.36 -24.73 -1.81
C GLY A 125 6.43 -23.20 -1.84
N MET A 126 5.56 -22.52 -1.08
CA MET A 126 5.57 -21.06 -0.94
C MET A 126 6.79 -20.53 -0.18
N ILE A 127 7.26 -21.26 0.84
CA ILE A 127 8.45 -20.89 1.62
C ILE A 127 9.73 -21.04 0.77
N ALA A 128 9.78 -22.05 -0.11
CA ALA A 128 10.92 -22.30 -1.00
C ALA A 128 11.08 -21.25 -2.12
N GLU A 129 9.99 -20.68 -2.65
CA GLU A 129 10.07 -19.53 -3.57
C GLU A 129 10.51 -18.25 -2.84
N TYR A 130 9.99 -18.02 -1.64
CA TYR A 130 10.35 -16.86 -0.82
C TYR A 130 11.82 -16.88 -0.37
N GLU A 131 12.34 -18.04 0.06
CA GLU A 131 13.75 -18.20 0.41
C GLU A 131 14.68 -18.14 -0.81
N ARG A 132 14.28 -18.63 -2.00
CA ARG A 132 15.08 -18.45 -3.25
C ARG A 132 15.29 -16.98 -3.59
N ALA A 133 14.24 -16.16 -3.48
CA ALA A 133 14.33 -14.72 -3.66
C ALA A 133 15.25 -14.07 -2.60
N LYS A 134 15.17 -14.54 -1.34
CA LYS A 134 16.00 -14.06 -0.22
C LYS A 134 17.47 -14.50 -0.28
N ILE A 135 17.78 -15.67 -0.83
CA ILE A 135 19.17 -16.16 -1.02
C ILE A 135 19.86 -15.38 -2.13
N MET A 136 19.15 -15.06 -3.22
CA MET A 136 19.65 -14.13 -4.24
C MET A 136 19.93 -12.73 -3.65
N GLU A 137 19.02 -12.23 -2.81
CA GLU A 137 19.16 -10.95 -2.12
C GLU A 137 20.33 -10.95 -1.11
N ARG A 138 20.47 -12.01 -0.29
CA ARG A 138 21.56 -12.17 0.68
C ARG A 138 22.93 -12.40 0.05
N SER A 139 23.03 -13.17 -1.04
CA SER A 139 24.29 -13.35 -1.79
C SER A 139 24.72 -12.07 -2.46
N ARG A 140 23.77 -11.30 -3.03
CA ARG A 140 24.03 -9.97 -3.58
C ARG A 140 24.48 -9.01 -2.47
N ARG A 141 23.81 -9.01 -1.34
CA ARG A 141 24.12 -8.17 -0.18
C ARG A 141 25.44 -8.54 0.51
N GLY A 142 25.80 -9.83 0.54
CA GLY A 142 27.08 -10.33 1.05
C GLY A 142 28.26 -9.93 0.18
N LYS A 143 28.10 -10.02 -1.16
CA LYS A 143 29.09 -9.51 -2.13
C LYS A 143 29.26 -7.98 -2.03
N ILE A 144 28.14 -7.25 -1.88
CA ILE A 144 28.15 -5.79 -1.69
C ILE A 144 28.79 -5.40 -0.36
N TYR A 145 28.51 -6.13 0.73
CA TYR A 145 29.09 -5.88 2.05
C TYR A 145 30.60 -6.14 2.08
N ALA A 146 31.07 -7.21 1.42
CA ALA A 146 32.49 -7.49 1.27
C ALA A 146 33.21 -6.45 0.40
N ALA A 147 32.60 -6.01 -0.72
CA ALA A 147 33.12 -4.94 -1.57
C ALA A 147 33.20 -3.59 -0.83
N ASN A 148 32.18 -3.22 -0.05
CA ASN A 148 32.15 -1.98 0.74
C ASN A 148 33.14 -1.98 1.92
N LYS A 149 33.62 -3.16 2.37
CA LYS A 149 34.70 -3.29 3.35
C LYS A 149 36.10 -3.34 2.73
N GLY A 150 36.21 -3.17 1.41
CA GLY A 150 37.48 -3.19 0.70
C GLY A 150 38.03 -4.59 0.42
N CYS A 151 37.28 -5.66 0.66
CA CYS A 151 37.72 -7.01 0.30
C CYS A 151 37.67 -7.21 -1.21
N ILE A 152 38.84 -7.42 -1.81
CA ILE A 152 39.01 -7.59 -3.27
C ILE A 152 38.68 -9.03 -3.74
N SER A 153 38.58 -9.99 -2.81
CA SER A 153 38.28 -11.41 -3.05
C SER A 153 36.88 -11.73 -3.60
N VAL A 154 36.09 -10.71 -3.95
CA VAL A 154 34.73 -10.83 -4.48
C VAL A 154 34.71 -10.90 -6.02
N MET A 155 35.84 -10.61 -6.67
CA MET A 155 36.01 -10.66 -8.14
C MET A 155 36.81 -11.89 -8.57
N SER A 156 36.44 -12.51 -9.69
CA SER A 156 37.11 -13.69 -10.26
C SER A 156 38.34 -13.36 -11.12
N ALA A 157 38.59 -12.07 -11.42
CA ALA A 157 39.74 -11.60 -12.21
C ALA A 157 40.05 -10.10 -11.97
N ALA A 158 41.30 -9.68 -12.23
CA ALA A 158 41.71 -8.28 -12.13
C ALA A 158 41.20 -7.40 -13.30
N PRO A 159 40.93 -6.10 -13.09
CA PRO A 159 40.71 -5.12 -14.19
C PRO A 159 41.98 -4.82 -15.01
N TYR A 160 41.85 -4.12 -16.16
CA TYR A 160 42.99 -3.74 -17.02
C TYR A 160 43.82 -2.65 -16.38
N GLY A 161 45.15 -2.83 -16.34
CA GLY A 161 46.08 -2.00 -15.59
C GLY A 161 46.41 -2.51 -14.18
N TYR A 162 45.83 -3.65 -13.75
CA TYR A 162 46.06 -4.23 -12.43
C TYR A 162 46.30 -5.74 -12.50
N ARG A 163 47.11 -6.26 -11.57
CA ARG A 163 47.25 -7.70 -11.32
C ARG A 163 46.68 -8.10 -9.96
N TYR A 164 46.10 -9.29 -9.89
CA TYR A 164 45.54 -9.85 -8.66
C TYR A 164 46.60 -10.60 -7.87
N ILE A 165 46.77 -10.24 -6.60
CA ILE A 165 47.67 -10.93 -5.67
C ILE A 165 46.82 -11.76 -4.71
N ASN A 166 47.06 -13.08 -4.72
CA ASN A 166 46.39 -14.03 -3.86
C ASN A 166 46.68 -13.77 -2.37
N LYS A 167 45.77 -14.25 -1.52
CA LYS A 167 45.78 -14.06 -0.06
C LYS A 167 47.07 -14.65 0.54
N ASN A 168 47.94 -13.81 1.11
CA ASN A 168 49.15 -14.27 1.80
C ASN A 168 48.90 -14.49 3.30
N THR A 169 49.68 -15.35 3.94
CA THR A 169 49.47 -15.82 5.33
C THR A 169 49.67 -14.75 6.40
N GLU A 170 50.40 -13.66 6.11
CA GLU A 170 50.70 -12.60 7.09
C GLU A 170 49.62 -11.49 7.20
N THR A 171 49.00 -11.10 6.09
CA THR A 171 48.01 -9.99 6.07
C THR A 171 46.56 -10.46 5.91
N GLY A 172 46.35 -11.70 5.49
CA GLY A 172 45.02 -12.31 5.41
C GLY A 172 44.05 -11.66 4.43
N GLN A 173 44.52 -10.84 3.47
CA GLN A 173 43.67 -10.18 2.45
C GLN A 173 44.28 -10.30 1.04
N ALA A 174 43.42 -10.33 0.02
CA ALA A 174 43.82 -10.29 -1.39
C ALA A 174 43.91 -8.82 -1.87
N LEU A 175 44.85 -8.50 -2.75
CA LEU A 175 45.17 -7.13 -3.15
C LEU A 175 45.24 -6.99 -4.69
N PHE A 176 44.98 -5.78 -5.20
CA PHE A 176 45.30 -5.39 -6.57
C PHE A 176 46.55 -4.51 -6.58
N GLU A 177 47.50 -4.86 -7.42
CA GLU A 177 48.73 -4.10 -7.65
C GLU A 177 48.72 -3.54 -9.08
N ILE A 178 49.24 -2.33 -9.29
CA ILE A 178 49.30 -1.72 -10.62
C ILE A 178 50.26 -2.54 -11.49
N TYR A 179 49.80 -2.94 -12.67
CA TYR A 179 50.65 -3.56 -13.68
C TYR A 179 51.03 -2.49 -14.70
N GLU A 180 52.22 -1.93 -14.57
CA GLU A 180 52.56 -0.65 -15.20
C GLU A 180 52.53 -0.68 -16.73
N GLU A 181 52.83 -1.81 -17.38
CA GLU A 181 52.72 -1.94 -18.84
C GLU A 181 51.27 -1.74 -19.33
N GLU A 182 50.29 -2.31 -18.64
CA GLU A 182 48.87 -2.08 -18.95
C GLU A 182 48.39 -0.72 -18.44
N ALA A 183 48.92 -0.23 -17.32
CA ALA A 183 48.54 1.04 -16.73
C ALA A 183 48.97 2.24 -17.59
N GLU A 184 50.11 2.17 -18.28
CA GLU A 184 50.51 3.18 -19.27
C GLU A 184 49.49 3.31 -20.40
N VAL A 185 48.94 2.18 -20.88
CA VAL A 185 47.88 2.17 -21.90
C VAL A 185 46.63 2.86 -21.35
N VAL A 186 46.25 2.59 -20.10
CA VAL A 186 45.12 3.26 -19.43
C VAL A 186 45.36 4.77 -19.33
N ARG A 187 46.55 5.21 -18.91
CA ARG A 187 46.90 6.64 -18.85
C ARG A 187 46.82 7.31 -20.22
N LYS A 188 47.31 6.67 -21.29
CA LYS A 188 47.21 7.16 -22.68
C LYS A 188 45.76 7.29 -23.14
N VAL A 189 44.93 6.27 -22.87
CA VAL A 189 43.49 6.30 -23.20
C VAL A 189 42.79 7.47 -22.49
N PHE A 190 43.05 7.68 -21.20
CA PHE A 190 42.46 8.78 -20.43
C PHE A 190 42.94 10.15 -20.94
N SER A 191 44.22 10.28 -21.31
CA SER A 191 44.74 11.51 -21.94
C SER A 191 44.08 11.79 -23.29
N TRP A 192 43.95 10.78 -24.15
CA TRP A 192 43.30 10.94 -25.45
C TRP A 192 41.85 11.38 -25.34
N VAL A 193 41.10 10.84 -24.37
CA VAL A 193 39.69 11.21 -24.18
C VAL A 193 39.55 12.57 -23.49
N GLY A 194 40.30 12.81 -22.41
CA GLY A 194 40.11 14.00 -21.56
C GLY A 194 40.79 15.26 -22.10
N ARG A 195 42.00 15.11 -22.67
CA ARG A 195 42.80 16.25 -23.15
C ARG A 195 42.66 16.44 -24.65
N GLU A 196 42.77 15.36 -25.42
CA GLU A 196 42.68 15.42 -26.88
C GLU A 196 41.25 15.28 -27.42
N ARG A 197 40.27 15.10 -26.52
CA ARG A 197 38.83 15.01 -26.83
C ARG A 197 38.49 13.93 -27.86
N ALA A 198 39.29 12.87 -27.94
CA ALA A 198 39.09 11.76 -28.86
C ALA A 198 37.80 10.99 -28.49
N SER A 199 37.03 10.59 -29.51
CA SER A 199 35.88 9.70 -29.30
C SER A 199 36.35 8.29 -28.96
N ILE A 200 35.53 7.50 -28.26
CA ILE A 200 35.86 6.08 -27.97
C ILE A 200 36.16 5.27 -29.25
N GLY A 201 35.49 5.59 -30.36
CA GLY A 201 35.78 4.95 -31.65
C GLY A 201 37.13 5.35 -32.28
N GLU A 202 37.62 6.56 -32.00
CA GLU A 202 38.97 7.00 -32.37
C GLU A 202 40.02 6.31 -31.49
N VAL A 203 39.76 6.20 -30.18
CA VAL A 203 40.63 5.49 -29.23
C VAL A 203 40.83 4.03 -29.63
N CYS A 204 39.76 3.30 -29.94
CA CYS A 204 39.87 1.91 -30.42
C CYS A 204 40.72 1.80 -31.69
N ARG A 205 40.57 2.73 -32.65
CA ARG A 205 41.40 2.75 -33.87
C ARG A 205 42.88 3.00 -33.58
N ARG A 206 43.19 3.93 -32.67
CA ARG A 206 44.57 4.24 -32.27
C ARG A 206 45.22 3.05 -31.57
N LEU A 207 44.52 2.39 -30.65
CA LEU A 207 45.01 1.19 -29.97
C LEU A 207 45.32 0.05 -30.96
N SER A 208 44.43 -0.18 -31.93
CA SER A 208 44.66 -1.19 -32.98
C SER A 208 45.80 -0.81 -33.93
N ALA A 209 45.96 0.47 -34.28
CA ALA A 209 47.07 0.94 -35.13
C ALA A 209 48.45 0.83 -34.44
N MET A 210 48.48 0.86 -33.11
CA MET A 210 49.68 0.64 -32.30
C MET A 210 49.94 -0.84 -31.97
N SER A 211 49.12 -1.75 -32.50
CA SER A 211 49.19 -3.20 -32.24
C SER A 211 49.11 -3.59 -30.76
N ILE A 212 48.41 -2.78 -29.94
CA ILE A 212 48.25 -3.06 -28.51
C ILE A 212 47.14 -4.08 -28.30
N MET A 213 47.49 -5.27 -27.80
CA MET A 213 46.53 -6.36 -27.58
C MET A 213 45.71 -6.19 -26.30
N THR A 214 44.48 -6.71 -26.31
CA THR A 214 43.66 -6.86 -25.09
C THR A 214 44.25 -7.94 -24.16
N ARG A 215 43.89 -7.96 -22.87
CA ARG A 215 44.44 -8.96 -21.92
C ARG A 215 44.10 -10.41 -22.28
N THR A 216 43.04 -10.63 -23.07
CA THR A 216 42.65 -11.93 -23.62
C THR A 216 43.31 -12.25 -24.97
N GLY A 217 44.31 -11.47 -25.40
CA GLY A 217 45.07 -11.70 -26.63
C GLY A 217 44.37 -11.31 -27.94
N LYS A 218 43.28 -10.53 -27.89
CA LYS A 218 42.58 -10.07 -29.11
C LYS A 218 43.17 -8.75 -29.63
N GLU A 219 43.28 -8.65 -30.95
CA GLU A 219 43.78 -7.46 -31.68
C GLU A 219 42.75 -6.31 -31.78
N TYR A 220 41.47 -6.61 -31.55
CA TYR A 220 40.37 -5.65 -31.65
C TYR A 220 39.77 -5.29 -30.29
N TRP A 221 39.68 -3.99 -30.00
CA TRP A 221 39.10 -3.43 -28.78
C TRP A 221 37.62 -3.03 -28.99
N ASP A 222 36.70 -3.73 -28.32
CA ASP A 222 35.26 -3.45 -28.40
C ASP A 222 34.86 -2.23 -27.54
N ARG A 223 33.94 -1.40 -28.05
CA ARG A 223 33.45 -0.18 -27.37
C ARG A 223 32.77 -0.47 -26.03
N ALA A 224 32.19 -1.66 -25.87
CA ALA A 224 31.51 -2.08 -24.64
C ALA A 224 32.47 -2.48 -23.50
N VAL A 225 33.74 -2.76 -23.81
CA VAL A 225 34.77 -3.10 -22.81
C VAL A 225 35.21 -1.87 -22.01
N VAL A 226 35.00 -0.67 -22.55
CA VAL A 226 35.43 0.61 -21.96
C VAL A 226 34.34 1.23 -21.06
N LEU A 227 33.11 0.71 -21.04
CA LEU A 227 31.96 1.32 -20.37
C LEU A 227 31.04 0.29 -19.69
N LYS A 228 31.25 0.04 -18.38
CA LYS A 228 30.23 -0.59 -17.51
C LYS A 228 30.22 0.03 -16.11
N ASP A 229 29.04 0.03 -15.50
CA ASP A 229 28.71 0.63 -14.18
C ASP A 229 29.41 -0.08 -12.99
N TRP A 230 29.74 0.69 -11.93
CA TRP A 230 30.69 0.28 -10.87
C TRP A 230 30.08 0.13 -9.47
N ILE A 231 30.70 -0.75 -8.67
CA ILE A 231 30.73 -0.71 -7.19
C ILE A 231 32.12 -0.17 -6.81
N TYR A 232 32.20 0.79 -5.89
CA TYR A 232 33.46 1.45 -5.52
C TYR A 232 34.28 0.61 -4.52
N ILE A 233 35.47 0.20 -4.94
CA ILE A 233 36.50 -0.41 -4.07
C ILE A 233 37.75 0.47 -4.20
N LYS A 234 38.33 0.88 -3.07
CA LYS A 234 39.54 1.73 -3.07
C LYS A 234 40.72 0.91 -3.59
N VAL A 235 41.23 1.24 -4.78
CA VAL A 235 42.41 0.64 -5.41
C VAL A 235 43.49 1.70 -5.63
N PRO A 236 44.78 1.33 -5.76
CA PRO A 236 45.84 2.28 -6.10
C PRO A 236 45.50 3.02 -7.41
N SER A 237 45.57 4.36 -7.43
CA SER A 237 45.11 5.16 -8.56
C SER A 237 46.09 5.15 -9.74
N ILE A 238 45.64 4.79 -10.95
CA ILE A 238 46.43 4.88 -12.19
C ILE A 238 46.39 6.29 -12.80
N VAL A 239 45.28 7.01 -12.62
CA VAL A 239 45.09 8.40 -13.09
C VAL A 239 44.69 9.30 -11.93
N SER A 240 44.99 10.59 -12.01
CA SER A 240 44.60 11.57 -10.99
C SER A 240 43.08 11.80 -10.98
N GLU A 241 42.55 12.18 -9.83
CA GLU A 241 41.13 12.48 -9.62
C GLU A 241 40.64 13.59 -10.56
N ASP A 242 41.40 14.68 -10.68
CA ASP A 242 41.11 15.77 -11.62
C ASP A 242 41.01 15.31 -13.08
N LEU A 243 41.93 14.44 -13.53
CA LEU A 243 41.91 13.93 -14.91
C LEU A 243 40.73 12.98 -15.12
N PHE A 244 40.37 12.21 -14.09
CA PHE A 244 39.20 11.35 -14.11
C PHE A 244 37.91 12.15 -14.26
N GLU A 245 37.74 13.22 -13.48
CA GLU A 245 36.57 14.12 -13.56
C GLU A 245 36.45 14.79 -14.93
N ILE A 246 37.56 15.36 -15.45
CA ILE A 246 37.61 15.97 -16.79
C ILE A 246 37.19 14.97 -17.88
N VAL A 247 37.63 13.71 -17.77
CA VAL A 247 37.24 12.65 -18.72
C VAL A 247 35.76 12.31 -18.59
N GLN A 248 35.19 12.27 -17.38
CA GLN A 248 33.76 12.00 -17.19
C GLN A 248 32.89 13.12 -17.77
N GLU A 249 33.27 14.38 -17.55
CA GLU A 249 32.60 15.54 -18.15
C GLU A 249 32.70 15.48 -19.69
N GLN A 250 33.89 15.23 -20.24
CA GLN A 250 34.08 15.13 -21.68
C GLN A 250 33.32 13.94 -22.30
N LEU A 251 33.17 12.81 -21.59
CA LEU A 251 32.33 11.69 -22.03
C LEU A 251 30.83 11.99 -21.95
N ALA A 252 30.38 12.74 -20.94
CA ALA A 252 29.01 13.23 -20.84
C ALA A 252 28.70 14.25 -21.94
N GLU A 253 29.66 15.12 -22.24
CA GLU A 253 29.59 16.11 -23.31
C GLU A 253 29.66 15.42 -24.69
N ASN A 254 30.51 14.43 -24.89
CA ASN A 254 30.53 13.61 -26.11
C ASN A 254 29.21 12.86 -26.31
N ARG A 255 28.55 12.40 -25.24
CA ARG A 255 27.18 11.82 -25.28
C ARG A 255 26.10 12.86 -25.58
N LYS A 256 26.27 14.12 -25.15
CA LYS A 256 25.40 15.26 -25.54
C LYS A 256 25.62 15.64 -27.01
N ILE A 257 26.87 15.87 -27.42
CA ILE A 257 27.29 16.22 -28.79
C ILE A 257 26.91 15.14 -29.80
N ALA A 258 27.04 13.85 -29.46
CA ALA A 258 26.57 12.75 -30.32
C ALA A 258 25.04 12.74 -30.52
N ARG A 259 24.28 13.38 -29.62
CA ARG A 259 22.82 13.57 -29.73
C ARG A 259 22.43 14.89 -30.42
N THR A 260 23.34 15.86 -30.57
CA THR A 260 23.08 17.19 -31.16
C THR A 260 23.81 17.49 -32.47
N ARG A 261 24.86 16.76 -32.86
CA ARG A 261 25.54 17.00 -34.16
C ARG A 261 24.66 16.64 -35.37
N GLN A 262 24.73 17.51 -36.39
CA GLN A 262 24.03 17.54 -37.69
C GLN A 262 24.18 16.28 -38.59
N ARG A 263 24.77 15.18 -38.08
CA ARG A 263 24.85 13.88 -38.77
C ARG A 263 24.09 12.75 -38.07
N GLY A 264 23.48 12.97 -36.89
CA GLY A 264 22.94 11.88 -36.04
C GLY A 264 21.40 11.73 -35.97
N ALA A 265 20.62 12.81 -36.04
CA ALA A 265 19.17 12.75 -36.00
C ALA A 265 18.58 13.01 -37.39
N ARG A 266 17.99 11.97 -38.00
CA ARG A 266 17.39 12.07 -39.36
C ARG A 266 15.91 12.47 -39.33
N HIS A 267 15.25 12.43 -38.16
CA HIS A 267 13.78 12.67 -38.01
C HIS A 267 13.43 13.47 -36.75
N LEU A 268 12.37 14.29 -36.82
CA LEU A 268 12.01 15.29 -35.81
C LEU A 268 11.71 14.69 -34.42
N LEU A 269 11.11 13.51 -34.37
CA LEU A 269 10.66 12.84 -33.14
C LEU A 269 11.59 11.70 -32.69
N GLN A 270 12.72 11.52 -33.38
CA GLN A 270 13.69 10.45 -33.06
C GLN A 270 14.13 10.52 -31.59
N GLY A 271 13.86 9.44 -30.86
CA GLY A 271 14.16 9.30 -29.42
C GLY A 271 13.01 9.60 -28.48
N LEU A 272 11.84 10.00 -28.98
CA LEU A 272 10.61 10.23 -28.19
C LEU A 272 9.52 9.19 -28.44
N VAL A 273 9.56 8.52 -29.59
CA VAL A 273 8.48 7.64 -30.07
C VAL A 273 8.67 6.20 -29.57
N VAL A 274 7.64 5.64 -28.94
CA VAL A 274 7.63 4.29 -28.36
C VAL A 274 6.36 3.51 -28.74
N CYS A 275 6.47 2.19 -28.82
CA CYS A 275 5.35 1.30 -29.09
C CYS A 275 4.58 0.98 -27.82
N LYS A 276 3.26 1.21 -27.82
CA LYS A 276 2.41 0.84 -26.68
C LYS A 276 2.24 -0.66 -26.50
N LEU A 277 2.30 -1.43 -27.61
CA LEU A 277 2.07 -2.87 -27.59
C LEU A 277 3.25 -3.67 -27.04
N CYS A 278 4.49 -3.25 -27.30
CA CYS A 278 5.69 -4.00 -26.91
C CYS A 278 6.74 -3.17 -26.15
N ASN A 279 6.45 -1.89 -25.87
CA ASN A 279 7.31 -0.93 -25.17
C ASN A 279 8.68 -0.64 -25.82
N TYR A 280 8.98 -1.23 -26.97
CA TYR A 280 10.18 -0.91 -27.74
C TYR A 280 10.06 0.45 -28.45
N ALA A 281 11.20 1.11 -28.64
CA ALA A 281 11.29 2.37 -29.36
C ALA A 281 10.95 2.22 -30.85
N TYR A 282 10.48 3.32 -31.46
CA TYR A 282 10.40 3.46 -32.91
C TYR A 282 11.70 4.09 -33.45
N TYR A 283 12.15 3.63 -34.62
CA TYR A 283 13.29 4.19 -35.35
C TYR A 283 12.89 4.58 -36.78
N GLY A 284 13.60 5.55 -37.37
CA GLY A 284 13.34 6.00 -38.74
C GLY A 284 13.89 5.04 -39.80
N THR A 285 13.12 4.78 -40.85
CA THR A 285 13.49 3.90 -41.97
C THR A 285 12.91 4.42 -43.28
N SER A 286 13.67 4.34 -44.38
CA SER A 286 13.22 4.69 -45.73
C SER A 286 12.97 3.41 -46.53
N THR A 287 11.81 3.28 -47.18
CA THR A 287 11.61 2.22 -48.17
C THR A 287 12.02 2.71 -49.55
N ALA A 288 12.85 1.97 -50.27
CA ALA A 288 12.97 2.11 -51.71
C ALA A 288 13.15 0.75 -52.36
N ARG A 289 12.13 0.28 -53.09
CA ARG A 289 12.18 -0.46 -54.37
C ARG A 289 10.78 -0.95 -54.74
N ASN A 290 10.36 -0.72 -55.98
CA ASN A 290 9.20 -1.40 -56.59
C ASN A 290 9.61 -2.82 -57.06
N LYS A 291 8.64 -3.61 -57.55
CA LYS A 291 8.83 -5.03 -57.95
C LYS A 291 9.82 -5.23 -59.12
N GLU A 292 10.21 -4.16 -59.80
CA GLU A 292 11.17 -4.14 -60.92
C GLU A 292 12.55 -3.58 -60.51
N GLY A 293 12.74 -3.21 -59.24
CA GLY A 293 14.04 -2.77 -58.71
C GLY A 293 14.35 -1.28 -58.87
N GLU A 294 13.43 -0.47 -59.37
CA GLU A 294 13.57 0.98 -59.51
C GLU A 294 13.25 1.75 -58.21
N LYS A 295 13.95 2.87 -58.01
CA LYS A 295 13.77 3.75 -56.85
C LYS A 295 12.50 4.59 -57.03
N THR A 296 11.46 4.29 -56.26
CA THR A 296 10.30 5.17 -56.10
C THR A 296 10.58 6.23 -55.02
N ASN A 297 9.96 7.41 -55.16
CA ASN A 297 10.21 8.61 -54.34
C ASN A 297 10.40 8.35 -52.83
N ASN A 298 11.44 8.98 -52.27
CA ASN A 298 11.94 8.93 -50.89
C ASN A 298 10.86 9.12 -49.79
N GLN A 299 10.07 8.09 -49.48
CA GLN A 299 9.16 8.12 -48.33
C GLN A 299 9.84 7.52 -47.09
N VAL A 300 9.76 8.26 -45.97
CA VAL A 300 10.41 7.90 -44.70
C VAL A 300 9.37 7.64 -43.63
N TYR A 301 9.65 6.65 -42.78
CA TYR A 301 8.70 6.08 -41.83
C TYR A 301 9.34 5.85 -40.45
N TYR A 302 8.55 5.94 -39.38
CA TYR A 302 8.87 5.39 -38.07
C TYR A 302 8.43 3.92 -38.01
N ARG A 303 9.35 3.02 -37.62
CA ARG A 303 9.13 1.58 -37.43
C ARG A 303 9.45 1.14 -36.00
N CYS A 304 8.58 0.33 -35.41
CA CYS A 304 8.82 -0.32 -34.11
C CYS A 304 9.95 -1.36 -34.19
N VAL A 305 10.94 -1.30 -33.29
CA VAL A 305 12.02 -2.31 -33.22
C VAL A 305 11.48 -3.73 -33.04
N GLY A 306 10.38 -3.91 -32.29
CA GLY A 306 9.77 -5.23 -32.06
C GLY A 306 9.25 -5.93 -33.33
N THR A 307 9.11 -5.21 -34.44
CA THR A 307 8.65 -5.77 -35.74
C THR A 307 9.79 -6.38 -36.58
N ASP A 308 11.05 -6.17 -36.17
CA ASP A 308 12.24 -6.65 -36.88
C ASP A 308 12.55 -8.11 -36.49
N SER A 309 12.04 -9.08 -37.26
CA SER A 309 12.23 -10.51 -36.98
C SER A 309 13.70 -10.95 -36.88
N TYR A 310 14.58 -10.33 -37.66
CA TYR A 310 16.02 -10.63 -37.66
C TYR A 310 16.70 -10.31 -36.31
N ARG A 311 16.12 -9.43 -35.49
CA ARG A 311 16.65 -9.09 -34.16
C ARG A 311 16.26 -10.10 -33.09
N PHE A 312 15.30 -10.99 -33.38
CA PHE A 312 14.73 -11.94 -32.41
C PHE A 312 14.68 -13.36 -32.99
N GLY A 313 15.79 -13.82 -33.57
CA GLY A 313 15.95 -15.21 -34.00
C GLY A 313 14.97 -15.67 -35.10
N GLY A 314 14.49 -14.74 -35.93
CA GLY A 314 13.55 -15.03 -37.03
C GLY A 314 12.08 -14.78 -36.70
N ASN A 315 11.73 -14.52 -35.44
CA ASN A 315 10.34 -14.29 -35.00
C ASN A 315 10.07 -12.80 -34.74
N LYS A 316 8.90 -12.28 -35.14
CA LYS A 316 8.50 -10.91 -34.80
C LYS A 316 7.93 -10.87 -33.38
N MET A 317 8.41 -9.94 -32.57
CA MET A 317 7.90 -9.70 -31.21
C MET A 317 6.71 -8.73 -31.18
N CYS A 318 6.43 -8.07 -32.30
CA CYS A 318 5.36 -7.07 -32.42
C CYS A 318 4.89 -6.95 -33.87
N ASN A 319 3.61 -6.62 -34.06
CA ASN A 319 2.97 -6.40 -35.37
C ASN A 319 2.39 -4.98 -35.52
N ASN A 320 2.93 -4.01 -34.78
CA ASN A 320 2.43 -2.63 -34.81
C ASN A 320 2.72 -1.94 -36.17
N LYS A 321 1.92 -0.92 -36.51
CA LYS A 321 1.91 -0.26 -37.82
C LYS A 321 3.17 0.57 -38.09
N LEU A 322 3.52 0.68 -39.36
CA LEU A 322 4.55 1.58 -39.86
C LEU A 322 3.93 2.97 -40.09
N ILE A 323 4.49 4.03 -39.49
CA ILE A 323 3.89 5.37 -39.55
C ILE A 323 4.76 6.31 -40.38
N ARG A 324 4.16 7.07 -41.31
CA ARG A 324 4.87 8.07 -42.11
C ARG A 324 5.41 9.21 -41.24
N THR A 325 6.66 9.62 -41.47
CA THR A 325 7.30 10.65 -40.63
C THR A 325 6.64 12.01 -40.75
N ASP A 326 6.25 12.43 -41.96
CA ASP A 326 5.63 13.74 -42.20
C ASP A 326 4.28 13.89 -41.48
N THR A 327 3.45 12.85 -41.52
CA THR A 327 2.15 12.84 -40.82
C THR A 327 2.32 12.92 -39.31
N LEU A 328 3.21 12.11 -38.73
CA LEU A 328 3.41 12.08 -37.28
C LEU A 328 4.10 13.36 -36.77
N ASP A 329 5.13 13.82 -37.49
CA ASP A 329 5.87 15.03 -37.14
C ASP A 329 4.94 16.26 -37.15
N MET A 330 4.05 16.37 -38.15
CA MET A 330 3.06 17.45 -38.25
C MET A 330 2.01 17.38 -37.14
N ALA A 331 1.42 16.21 -36.89
CA ALA A 331 0.41 16.03 -35.84
C ALA A 331 0.96 16.40 -34.45
N VAL A 332 2.17 15.96 -34.13
CA VAL A 332 2.82 16.31 -32.86
C VAL A 332 3.13 17.80 -32.78
N TRP A 333 3.52 18.43 -33.90
CA TRP A 333 3.82 19.86 -33.93
C TRP A 333 2.57 20.72 -33.78
N GLU A 334 1.43 20.35 -34.39
CA GLU A 334 0.16 21.07 -34.18
C GLU A 334 -0.29 21.02 -32.72
N GLU A 335 -0.15 19.86 -32.06
CA GLU A 335 -0.52 19.71 -30.65
C GLU A 335 0.40 20.55 -29.73
N VAL A 336 1.70 20.58 -30.03
CA VAL A 336 2.66 21.44 -29.32
C VAL A 336 2.32 22.93 -29.52
N LYS A 337 1.91 23.33 -30.73
CA LYS A 337 1.43 24.70 -30.99
C LYS A 337 0.14 25.01 -30.24
N HIS A 338 -0.78 24.05 -30.14
CA HIS A 338 -2.01 24.21 -29.36
C HIS A 338 -1.69 24.50 -27.89
N LEU A 339 -0.85 23.67 -27.28
CA LEU A 339 -0.40 23.82 -25.91
C LEU A 339 0.26 25.20 -25.66
N LEU A 340 1.01 25.71 -26.64
CA LEU A 340 1.73 26.98 -26.55
C LEU A 340 0.87 28.22 -26.87
N LYS A 341 -0.45 28.09 -27.12
CA LYS A 341 -1.33 29.25 -27.31
C LYS A 341 -1.48 30.11 -26.05
N ASN A 342 -1.35 29.52 -24.86
CA ASN A 342 -1.45 30.20 -23.57
C ASN A 342 -0.19 29.99 -22.71
N PRO A 343 0.98 30.50 -23.13
CA PRO A 343 2.27 30.17 -22.49
C PRO A 343 2.34 30.65 -21.03
N ASN A 344 1.67 31.75 -20.70
CA ASN A 344 1.61 32.27 -19.33
C ASN A 344 0.86 31.34 -18.36
N ARG A 345 -0.17 30.60 -18.80
CA ARG A 345 -0.90 29.65 -17.94
C ARG A 345 -0.07 28.43 -17.57
N ILE A 346 0.69 27.91 -18.54
CA ILE A 346 1.65 26.81 -18.30
C ILE A 346 2.71 27.28 -17.32
N LEU A 347 3.20 28.50 -17.50
CA LEU A 347 4.16 29.14 -16.61
C LEU A 347 3.64 29.26 -15.18
N GLU A 348 2.40 29.73 -15.02
CA GLU A 348 1.72 29.85 -13.72
C GLU A 348 1.54 28.49 -13.05
N GLU A 349 1.16 27.44 -13.78
CA GLU A 349 1.03 26.09 -13.24
C GLU A 349 2.38 25.52 -12.76
N TYR A 350 3.45 25.73 -13.54
CA TYR A 350 4.79 25.35 -13.09
C TYR A 350 5.24 26.16 -11.86
N LYS A 351 4.99 27.48 -11.83
CA LYS A 351 5.29 28.34 -10.69
C LYS A 351 4.51 27.90 -9.44
N ARG A 352 3.24 27.54 -9.59
CA ARG A 352 2.39 27.02 -8.51
C ARG A 352 2.96 25.71 -7.94
N ARG A 353 3.21 24.69 -8.76
CA ARG A 353 3.80 23.41 -8.31
C ARG A 353 5.16 23.59 -7.64
N LEU A 354 5.99 24.45 -8.22
CA LEU A 354 7.30 24.78 -7.68
C LEU A 354 7.19 25.52 -6.33
N SER A 355 6.18 26.40 -6.17
CA SER A 355 5.89 27.06 -4.89
C SER A 355 5.41 26.08 -3.82
N GLU A 356 4.56 25.11 -4.18
CA GLU A 356 4.08 24.06 -3.27
C GLU A 356 5.22 23.16 -2.78
N LEU A 357 6.14 22.79 -3.68
CA LEU A 357 7.32 22.00 -3.34
C LEU A 357 8.36 22.78 -2.50
N LYS A 358 8.44 24.11 -2.66
CA LYS A 358 9.33 24.99 -1.88
C LYS A 358 8.78 25.37 -0.50
N LYS A 359 7.47 25.25 -0.25
CA LYS A 359 6.85 25.57 1.06
C LYS A 359 7.27 24.62 2.20
N SER A 360 7.78 23.42 1.89
CA SER A 360 8.28 22.47 2.88
C SER A 360 9.78 22.66 3.11
N PRO A 361 10.27 22.80 4.36
CA PRO A 361 11.70 22.88 4.65
C PRO A 361 12.37 21.48 4.52
N LEU A 362 12.51 21.03 3.27
CA LEU A 362 13.03 19.70 2.91
C LEU A 362 14.47 19.49 3.42
N ASP A 363 15.27 20.55 3.50
CA ASP A 363 16.66 20.46 3.97
C ASP A 363 16.74 20.21 5.48
N GLN A 364 15.93 20.92 6.28
CA GLN A 364 15.85 20.68 7.73
C GLN A 364 15.29 19.28 8.03
N LYS A 365 14.28 18.85 7.28
CA LYS A 365 13.68 17.51 7.42
C LYS A 365 14.65 16.40 7.02
N SER A 366 15.46 16.60 5.97
CA SER A 366 16.53 15.67 5.56
C SER A 366 17.58 15.50 6.65
N ALA A 367 18.06 16.61 7.23
CA ALA A 367 19.05 16.59 8.30
C ALA A 367 18.53 15.92 9.59
N LEU A 368 17.25 16.14 9.93
CA LEU A 368 16.61 15.48 11.07
C LEU A 368 16.52 13.96 10.87
N LEU A 369 16.12 13.51 9.68
CA LEU A 369 16.02 12.08 9.36
C LEU A 369 17.39 11.40 9.32
N GLU A 370 18.42 12.07 8.82
CA GLU A 370 19.82 11.61 8.91
C GLU A 370 20.25 11.40 10.36
N THR A 371 19.94 12.36 11.23
CA THR A 371 20.25 12.26 12.67
C THR A 371 19.49 11.11 13.34
N GLN A 372 18.22 10.90 12.97
CA GLN A 372 17.40 9.79 13.48
C GLN A 372 17.90 8.42 12.99
N GLU A 373 18.27 8.30 11.72
CA GLU A 373 18.85 7.10 11.11
C GLU A 373 20.11 6.69 11.87
N ASP A 374 21.00 7.65 12.12
CA ASP A 374 22.23 7.46 12.88
C ASP A 374 21.96 7.03 14.33
N LYS A 375 20.98 7.64 14.99
CA LYS A 375 20.58 7.27 16.36
C LYS A 375 20.03 5.85 16.41
N LEU A 376 19.21 5.45 15.44
CA LEU A 376 18.66 4.10 15.32
C LEU A 376 19.74 3.07 15.02
N LYS A 377 20.66 3.36 14.08
CA LYS A 377 21.80 2.48 13.78
C LYS A 377 22.69 2.26 15.00
N ARG A 378 23.04 3.33 15.73
CA ARG A 378 23.79 3.24 17.00
C ARG A 378 23.01 2.53 18.10
N GLY A 379 21.70 2.66 18.15
CA GLY A 379 20.84 1.96 19.10
C GLY A 379 20.75 0.45 18.80
N ILE A 380 20.62 0.09 17.53
CA ILE A 380 20.64 -1.29 17.05
C ILE A 380 21.99 -1.95 17.37
N ALA A 381 23.11 -1.27 17.13
CA ALA A 381 24.43 -1.77 17.47
C ALA A 381 24.54 -2.07 18.98
N ARG A 382 24.17 -1.10 19.83
CA ARG A 382 24.18 -1.28 21.29
C ARG A 382 23.28 -2.41 21.77
N LEU A 383 22.09 -2.55 21.19
CA LEU A 383 21.16 -3.62 21.55
C LEU A 383 21.72 -5.00 21.18
N ILE A 384 22.40 -5.10 20.03
CA ILE A 384 23.11 -6.31 19.62
C ILE A 384 24.27 -6.62 20.57
N ASP A 385 25.03 -5.60 20.98
CA ASP A 385 26.13 -5.76 21.93
C ASP A 385 25.63 -6.19 23.32
N SER A 386 24.52 -5.62 23.82
CA SER A 386 23.91 -6.01 25.10
C SER A 386 23.40 -7.45 25.09
N TYR A 387 22.85 -7.93 23.97
CA TYR A 387 22.47 -9.33 23.81
C TYR A 387 23.69 -10.25 23.71
N ALA A 388 24.72 -9.84 22.98
CA ALA A 388 25.98 -10.59 22.85
C ALA A 388 26.76 -10.70 24.18
N GLN A 389 26.56 -9.75 25.09
CA GLN A 389 27.14 -9.73 26.44
C GLN A 389 26.21 -10.36 27.49
N GLU A 390 25.11 -11.00 27.07
CA GLU A 390 24.13 -11.68 27.94
C GLU A 390 23.45 -10.76 28.97
N TYR A 391 23.46 -9.45 28.76
CA TYR A 391 22.76 -8.49 29.64
C TYR A 391 21.25 -8.46 29.43
N ILE A 392 20.77 -9.00 28.31
CA ILE A 392 19.35 -9.15 27.96
C ILE A 392 19.12 -10.53 27.34
N ASP A 393 17.97 -11.13 27.60
CA ASP A 393 17.60 -12.42 27.03
C ASP A 393 16.97 -12.29 25.63
N GLN A 394 16.73 -13.44 25.00
CA GLN A 394 16.17 -13.49 23.64
C GLN A 394 14.73 -12.94 23.57
N GLU A 395 13.93 -13.13 24.62
CA GLU A 395 12.53 -12.70 24.67
C GLU A 395 12.44 -11.17 24.76
N GLU A 396 13.42 -10.51 25.40
CA GLU A 396 13.53 -9.05 25.47
C GLU A 396 14.23 -8.46 24.22
N PHE A 397 15.18 -9.18 23.62
CA PHE A 397 15.93 -8.74 22.45
C PHE A 397 15.12 -8.74 21.15
N GLU A 398 14.42 -9.84 20.83
CA GLU A 398 13.65 -9.99 19.58
C GLU A 398 12.63 -8.86 19.31
N PRO A 399 11.75 -8.48 20.25
CA PRO A 399 10.78 -7.42 20.01
C PRO A 399 11.46 -6.05 19.81
N ARG A 400 12.54 -5.76 20.56
CA ARG A 400 13.27 -4.49 20.48
C ARG A 400 14.02 -4.33 19.15
N ILE A 401 14.73 -5.38 18.71
CA ILE A 401 15.47 -5.32 17.45
C ILE A 401 14.54 -5.26 16.24
N LYS A 402 13.37 -5.93 16.31
CA LYS A 402 12.33 -5.88 15.28
C LYS A 402 11.75 -4.45 15.16
N ALA A 403 11.39 -3.83 16.28
CA ALA A 403 10.88 -2.46 16.30
C ALA A 403 11.91 -1.46 15.76
N MET A 404 13.17 -1.53 16.19
CA MET A 404 14.21 -0.60 15.71
C MET A 404 14.51 -0.77 14.22
N LYS A 405 14.51 -2.00 13.70
CA LYS A 405 14.68 -2.26 12.25
C LYS A 405 13.49 -1.77 11.43
N GLN A 406 12.27 -1.87 11.94
CA GLN A 406 11.09 -1.30 11.30
C GLN A 406 11.18 0.23 11.23
N ASN A 407 11.57 0.88 12.33
CA ASN A 407 11.75 2.33 12.38
C ASN A 407 12.87 2.80 11.42
N LEU A 408 13.98 2.06 11.34
CA LEU A 408 15.07 2.36 10.40
C LEU A 408 14.59 2.32 8.95
N LYS A 409 13.81 1.29 8.59
CA LYS A 409 13.23 1.16 7.25
C LYS A 409 12.28 2.31 6.92
N MET A 410 11.46 2.76 7.88
CA MET A 410 10.59 3.92 7.70
C MET A 410 11.38 5.22 7.46
N VAL A 411 12.46 5.45 8.21
CA VAL A 411 13.33 6.61 8.01
C VAL A 411 14.02 6.57 6.64
N GLU A 412 14.50 5.41 6.21
CA GLU A 412 15.11 5.22 4.87
C GLU A 412 14.11 5.51 3.74
N GLU A 413 12.86 5.06 3.86
CA GLU A 413 11.79 5.34 2.89
C GLU A 413 11.43 6.83 2.84
N GLN A 414 11.38 7.51 3.98
CA GLN A 414 11.13 8.95 4.05
C GLN A 414 12.26 9.76 3.41
N LYS A 415 13.53 9.38 3.64
CA LYS A 415 14.68 10.01 2.97
C LYS A 415 14.63 9.86 1.45
N LYS A 416 14.23 8.69 0.96
CA LYS A 416 14.03 8.46 -0.47
C LYS A 416 12.95 9.38 -1.05
N LYS A 417 11.82 9.54 -0.36
CA LYS A 417 10.74 10.45 -0.77
C LYS A 417 11.24 11.91 -0.87
N ILE A 418 12.03 12.37 0.10
CA ILE A 418 12.63 13.71 0.07
C ILE A 418 13.61 13.87 -1.09
N PHE A 419 14.44 12.85 -1.36
CA PHE A 419 15.37 12.86 -2.49
C PHE A 419 14.63 12.98 -3.84
N ASP A 420 13.56 12.20 -4.03
CA ASP A 420 12.75 12.25 -5.25
C ASP A 420 12.03 13.61 -5.40
N GLN A 421 11.57 14.21 -4.30
CA GLN A 421 11.00 15.56 -4.31
C GLN A 421 12.05 16.64 -4.67
N LYS A 422 13.26 16.58 -4.10
CA LYS A 422 14.35 17.50 -4.44
C LYS A 422 14.70 17.42 -5.93
N LYS A 423 14.78 16.21 -6.48
CA LYS A 423 15.02 15.98 -7.90
C LYS A 423 13.91 16.56 -8.78
N LEU A 424 12.65 16.33 -8.42
CA LEU A 424 11.51 16.90 -9.14
C LEU A 424 11.53 18.44 -9.10
N THR A 425 11.84 19.03 -7.95
CA THR A 425 11.96 20.50 -7.83
C THR A 425 13.05 21.06 -8.74
N GLN A 426 14.21 20.41 -8.83
CA GLN A 426 15.28 20.81 -9.74
C GLN A 426 14.85 20.71 -11.21
N GLU A 427 14.19 19.61 -11.59
CA GLU A 427 13.66 19.41 -12.94
C GLU A 427 12.61 20.48 -13.30
N LEU A 428 11.67 20.78 -12.41
CA LEU A 428 10.64 21.81 -12.62
C LEU A 428 11.26 23.21 -12.70
N THR A 429 12.28 23.51 -11.89
CA THR A 429 12.98 24.81 -11.90
C THR A 429 13.62 25.06 -13.25
N LEU A 430 14.34 24.08 -13.81
CA LEU A 430 14.97 24.18 -15.13
C LEU A 430 13.94 24.41 -16.23
N VAL A 431 12.76 23.79 -16.13
CA VAL A 431 11.71 23.97 -17.14
C VAL A 431 11.06 25.36 -17.03
N VAL A 432 10.84 25.88 -15.82
CA VAL A 432 10.35 27.27 -15.64
C VAL A 432 11.32 28.26 -16.25
N THR A 433 12.62 28.16 -15.93
CA THR A 433 13.64 29.08 -16.47
C THR A 433 13.67 29.07 -17.99
N ASN A 434 13.57 27.87 -18.61
CA ASN A 434 13.58 27.75 -20.06
C ASN A 434 12.28 28.28 -20.71
N LEU A 435 11.12 28.08 -20.07
CA LEU A 435 9.84 28.58 -20.57
C LEU A 435 9.68 30.09 -20.42
N GLU A 436 10.23 30.71 -19.37
CA GLU A 436 10.25 32.17 -19.20
C GLU A 436 11.06 32.84 -20.31
N GLY A 437 12.25 32.32 -20.61
CA GLY A 437 13.07 32.79 -21.73
C GLY A 437 12.39 32.61 -23.09
N PHE A 438 11.60 31.54 -23.23
CA PHE A 438 10.90 31.18 -24.46
C PHE A 438 9.61 31.99 -24.69
N SER A 439 8.76 32.16 -23.67
CA SER A 439 7.50 32.94 -23.73
C SER A 439 7.74 34.37 -24.20
N SER A 440 8.86 34.96 -23.78
CA SER A 440 9.34 36.29 -24.16
C SER A 440 9.54 36.46 -25.69
N SER A 441 9.70 35.36 -26.44
CA SER A 441 10.03 35.35 -27.88
C SER A 441 8.89 34.84 -28.78
N ILE A 442 7.72 34.46 -28.24
CA ILE A 442 6.74 33.60 -28.93
C ILE A 442 5.74 34.31 -29.86
N ASN A 443 5.36 35.57 -29.61
CA ASN A 443 4.16 36.12 -30.25
C ASN A 443 4.24 36.32 -31.79
N SER A 444 5.40 36.16 -32.45
CA SER A 444 5.52 36.25 -33.91
C SER A 444 6.31 35.12 -34.60
N SER A 445 6.90 34.17 -33.86
CA SER A 445 7.93 33.25 -34.39
C SER A 445 7.50 31.78 -34.56
N LEU A 446 6.43 31.30 -33.90
CA LEU A 446 6.06 29.88 -33.88
C LEU A 446 5.69 29.29 -35.25
N ASN A 447 5.13 30.09 -36.16
CA ASN A 447 4.75 29.64 -37.50
C ASN A 447 5.95 29.42 -38.42
N ASN A 448 7.08 30.10 -38.16
CA ASN A 448 8.29 30.07 -38.99
C ASN A 448 9.49 29.38 -38.31
N ALA A 449 9.25 28.65 -37.20
CA ALA A 449 10.32 27.95 -36.49
C ALA A 449 11.06 26.96 -37.40
N ASP A 450 12.40 27.04 -37.42
CA ASP A 450 13.23 26.11 -38.17
C ASP A 450 13.22 24.70 -37.53
N TRP A 451 13.75 23.71 -38.24
CA TRP A 451 13.68 22.31 -37.80
C TRP A 451 14.37 22.05 -36.45
N LEU A 452 15.48 22.76 -36.18
CA LEU A 452 16.20 22.64 -34.91
C LEU A 452 15.39 23.22 -33.76
N THR A 453 14.82 24.40 -33.95
CA THR A 453 13.94 25.07 -32.97
C THR A 453 12.72 24.21 -32.67
N LYS A 454 12.05 23.66 -33.70
CA LYS A 454 10.91 22.74 -33.51
C LYS A 454 11.29 21.54 -32.65
N ARG A 455 12.45 20.93 -32.91
CA ARG A 455 12.92 19.76 -32.17
C ARG A 455 13.21 20.09 -30.71
N ASP A 456 13.83 21.22 -30.42
CA ASP A 456 14.16 21.61 -29.04
C ASP A 456 12.90 21.93 -28.24
N ILE A 457 11.92 22.61 -28.84
CA ILE A 457 10.61 22.86 -28.24
C ILE A 457 9.90 21.53 -27.91
N ILE A 458 9.83 20.62 -28.88
CA ILE A 458 9.20 19.31 -28.68
C ILE A 458 9.87 18.55 -27.54
N ARG A 459 11.21 18.52 -27.46
CA ARG A 459 11.91 17.77 -26.38
C ARG A 459 11.75 18.39 -25.00
N THR A 460 11.54 19.72 -24.98
CA THR A 460 11.27 20.48 -23.76
C THR A 460 9.87 20.16 -23.23
N LEU A 461 8.87 20.09 -24.10
CA LEU A 461 7.46 19.96 -23.72
C LEU A 461 6.94 18.52 -23.71
N VAL A 462 7.44 17.68 -24.61
CA VAL A 462 6.99 16.29 -24.80
C VAL A 462 7.91 15.34 -24.04
N LYS A 463 7.32 14.51 -23.17
CA LYS A 463 8.03 13.47 -22.42
C LYS A 463 8.28 12.23 -23.30
N ARG A 464 7.25 11.78 -24.03
CA ARG A 464 7.30 10.67 -24.99
C ARG A 464 6.03 10.66 -25.85
N ILE A 465 6.08 9.92 -26.96
CA ILE A 465 4.97 9.74 -27.91
C ILE A 465 4.70 8.26 -28.01
N GLU A 466 3.51 7.81 -27.61
CA GLU A 466 3.11 6.41 -27.57
C GLU A 466 2.28 6.09 -28.82
N ILE A 467 2.78 5.18 -29.66
CA ILE A 467 2.06 4.68 -30.83
C ILE A 467 1.32 3.40 -30.47
N ASN A 468 0.01 3.43 -30.62
CA ASN A 468 -0.88 2.27 -30.52
C ASN A 468 -1.38 1.86 -31.93
N PHE A 469 -2.29 0.89 -32.03
CA PHE A 469 -2.71 0.33 -33.31
C PHE A 469 -3.60 1.30 -34.13
N GLU A 470 -4.41 2.13 -33.46
CA GLU A 470 -5.36 3.03 -34.09
C GLU A 470 -5.11 4.51 -33.75
N ASP A 471 -4.45 4.80 -32.63
CA ASP A 471 -4.23 6.14 -32.11
C ASP A 471 -2.77 6.42 -31.71
N VAL A 472 -2.45 7.71 -31.58
CA VAL A 472 -1.16 8.24 -31.13
C VAL A 472 -1.41 9.08 -29.88
N ASN A 473 -0.77 8.71 -28.77
CA ASN A 473 -0.88 9.44 -27.51
C ASN A 473 0.41 10.26 -27.26
N ILE A 474 0.28 11.58 -27.19
CA ILE A 474 1.40 12.49 -26.91
C ILE A 474 1.43 12.76 -25.41
N VAL A 475 2.44 12.23 -24.73
CA VAL A 475 2.62 12.44 -23.30
C VAL A 475 3.45 13.70 -23.10
N PHE A 476 2.77 14.81 -22.85
CA PHE A 476 3.40 16.06 -22.45
C PHE A 476 3.99 15.96 -21.03
N ARG A 477 4.97 16.81 -20.74
CA ARG A 477 5.51 16.99 -19.38
C ARG A 477 4.52 17.75 -18.47
N VAL A 478 3.47 18.32 -19.05
CA VAL A 478 2.37 19.07 -18.38
C VAL A 478 1.06 18.79 -19.10
N LYS A 479 -0.05 18.74 -18.37
CA LYS A 479 -1.41 18.80 -18.94
C LYS A 479 -1.91 20.24 -18.84
N GLU A 480 -2.60 20.76 -19.86
CA GLU A 480 -3.40 21.98 -19.72
C GLU A 480 -4.33 21.83 -18.50
N LEU A 481 -4.38 22.86 -17.65
CA LEU A 481 -5.52 23.05 -16.76
C LEU A 481 -6.66 23.56 -17.64
N PRO A 482 -7.85 22.92 -17.64
CA PRO A 482 -8.99 23.48 -18.35
C PRO A 482 -9.34 24.86 -17.78
N ASP A 483 -9.79 25.78 -18.65
CA ASP A 483 -10.06 27.20 -18.37
C ASP A 483 -11.09 27.46 -17.25
N SER A 484 -11.74 26.40 -16.81
CA SER A 484 -12.64 26.29 -15.68
C SER A 484 -12.77 24.79 -15.41
N PHE A 485 -12.82 24.35 -14.15
CA PHE A 485 -13.30 23.00 -13.85
C PHE A 485 -14.78 22.92 -14.26
N HIS A 486 -15.03 22.56 -15.51
CA HIS A 486 -16.32 22.13 -16.01
C HIS A 486 -16.21 20.63 -16.19
N MET A 487 -16.68 19.87 -15.19
CA MET A 487 -16.84 18.43 -15.34
C MET A 487 -17.91 18.19 -16.41
N GLU A 488 -17.51 17.80 -17.62
CA GLU A 488 -18.45 17.42 -18.66
C GLU A 488 -19.20 16.16 -18.22
N LYS A 489 -20.50 16.06 -18.58
CA LYS A 489 -21.31 14.86 -18.29
C LYS A 489 -20.69 13.56 -18.82
N ASN A 490 -19.77 13.63 -19.77
CA ASN A 490 -19.05 12.46 -20.31
C ASN A 490 -17.97 11.90 -19.36
N GLN A 491 -17.60 12.63 -18.30
CA GLN A 491 -16.80 12.13 -17.17
C GLN A 491 -17.70 11.58 -16.04
N CYS A 492 -19.03 11.57 -16.20
CA CYS A 492 -19.93 10.87 -15.30
C CYS A 492 -19.68 9.37 -15.37
N LEU A 493 -19.62 8.74 -14.20
CA LEU A 493 -19.48 7.29 -14.11
C LEU A 493 -20.81 6.61 -14.50
N GLN A 494 -20.96 6.19 -15.76
CA GLN A 494 -21.95 5.17 -16.12
C GLN A 494 -21.81 3.91 -15.25
N CYS A 495 -20.61 3.66 -14.70
CA CYS A 495 -20.28 2.44 -13.97
C CYS A 495 -20.69 2.44 -12.50
N CYS A 496 -20.80 3.60 -11.82
CA CYS A 496 -21.16 3.65 -10.40
C CYS A 496 -22.60 3.22 -10.15
N CYS A 497 -23.46 3.28 -11.16
CA CYS A 497 -24.92 3.17 -11.02
C CYS A 497 -25.60 2.46 -12.21
N ARG A 498 -24.85 1.58 -12.91
CA ARG A 498 -25.17 0.87 -14.16
C ARG A 498 -26.60 1.08 -14.64
N GLY A 499 -26.74 1.82 -15.75
CA GLY A 499 -28.02 2.12 -16.40
C GLY A 499 -28.57 3.53 -16.16
N LYS A 500 -27.83 4.41 -15.48
CA LYS A 500 -28.16 5.85 -15.38
C LYS A 500 -26.93 6.71 -15.15
N GLU A 501 -26.84 7.82 -15.88
CA GLU A 501 -25.77 8.80 -15.71
C GLU A 501 -26.06 9.67 -14.49
N VAL A 502 -25.12 9.69 -13.55
CA VAL A 502 -25.15 10.48 -12.33
C VAL A 502 -23.78 11.11 -12.10
N TRP A 503 -23.75 12.22 -11.37
CA TRP A 503 -22.50 12.80 -10.90
C TRP A 503 -21.75 11.80 -10.00
N PRO A 504 -20.40 11.80 -9.99
CA PRO A 504 -19.56 10.98 -9.11
C PRO A 504 -19.60 11.48 -7.64
N ILE A 505 -20.77 11.94 -7.19
CA ILE A 505 -21.05 12.54 -5.90
C ILE A 505 -22.07 11.63 -5.21
N ILE A 506 -21.67 11.12 -4.04
CA ILE A 506 -22.48 10.23 -3.23
C ILE A 506 -22.68 10.85 -1.86
N GLU A 507 -23.91 10.96 -1.39
CA GLU A 507 -24.18 11.25 0.01
C GLU A 507 -23.73 10.05 0.86
N GLY A 508 -22.87 10.28 1.85
CA GLY A 508 -22.53 9.24 2.82
C GLY A 508 -23.69 8.96 3.76
N GLY A 509 -24.13 7.70 3.84
CA GLY A 509 -25.21 7.32 4.75
C GLY A 509 -24.78 7.40 6.21
N LYS A 510 -25.63 7.99 7.05
CA LYS A 510 -25.36 8.28 8.46
C LYS A 510 -26.44 7.63 9.32
N GLY A 511 -26.02 6.77 10.25
CA GLY A 511 -26.91 5.99 11.13
C GLY A 511 -27.89 6.85 11.91
N ILE A 512 -29.00 6.26 12.37
CA ILE A 512 -29.91 6.85 13.35
C ILE A 512 -30.52 8.15 12.79
N ALA A 513 -31.11 8.06 11.60
CA ALA A 513 -31.83 9.16 10.95
C ALA A 513 -31.05 10.47 10.68
N ILE A 514 -29.71 10.48 10.78
CA ILE A 514 -28.90 11.66 10.40
C ILE A 514 -28.91 11.89 8.88
N SER A 515 -29.05 10.83 8.09
CA SER A 515 -29.40 10.90 6.66
C SER A 515 -30.76 10.25 6.45
N ASP A 516 -31.73 11.00 5.94
CA ASP A 516 -33.11 10.56 5.73
C ASP A 516 -33.51 10.64 4.25
N GLY A 517 -34.77 10.32 3.97
CA GLY A 517 -35.36 10.36 2.63
C GLY A 517 -35.38 11.75 2.03
N ARG A 518 -35.45 12.82 2.85
CA ARG A 518 -35.45 14.20 2.37
C ARG A 518 -34.08 14.60 1.82
N SER A 519 -33.04 14.38 2.61
CA SER A 519 -31.65 14.63 2.19
C SER A 519 -31.28 13.78 0.96
N SER A 520 -31.50 12.46 1.04
CA SER A 520 -31.13 11.56 -0.04
C SER A 520 -31.96 11.77 -1.33
N GLY A 521 -33.25 12.05 -1.20
CA GLY A 521 -34.10 12.42 -2.34
C GLY A 521 -33.60 13.69 -3.02
N ALA A 522 -33.15 14.70 -2.26
CA ALA A 522 -32.61 15.93 -2.81
C ALA A 522 -31.26 15.74 -3.52
N PHE A 523 -30.40 14.84 -3.02
CA PHE A 523 -29.17 14.45 -3.74
C PHE A 523 -29.50 13.78 -5.07
N ALA A 524 -30.46 12.85 -5.06
CA ALA A 524 -30.94 12.21 -6.28
C ALA A 524 -31.56 13.23 -7.26
N ALA A 525 -32.35 14.19 -6.76
CA ALA A 525 -32.92 15.28 -7.55
C ALA A 525 -31.87 16.19 -8.21
N ALA A 526 -30.66 16.28 -7.63
CA ALA A 526 -29.51 17.00 -8.18
C ALA A 526 -28.63 16.12 -9.10
N ASP A 527 -29.16 15.01 -9.64
CA ASP A 527 -28.47 14.02 -10.47
C ASP A 527 -27.25 13.36 -9.79
N ALA A 528 -27.19 13.36 -8.46
CA ALA A 528 -26.20 12.65 -7.66
C ALA A 528 -26.77 11.34 -7.07
N VAL A 529 -25.99 10.67 -6.22
CA VAL A 529 -26.47 9.50 -5.46
C VAL A 529 -26.82 9.93 -4.04
N GLY A 530 -28.09 9.83 -3.66
CA GLY A 530 -28.53 10.04 -2.29
C GLY A 530 -28.52 8.75 -1.48
N THR A 531 -28.18 8.82 -0.19
CA THR A 531 -28.11 7.62 0.66
C THR A 531 -28.82 7.85 1.98
N PHE A 532 -30.00 7.26 2.15
CA PHE A 532 -30.70 7.30 3.44
C PHE A 532 -30.20 6.21 4.38
N SER A 533 -30.45 6.40 5.68
CA SER A 533 -30.09 5.44 6.71
C SER A 533 -31.09 4.29 6.78
N GLY A 534 -30.65 3.06 6.54
CA GLY A 534 -31.39 1.84 6.91
C GLY A 534 -31.12 1.39 8.35
N ALA A 535 -30.12 2.00 9.02
CA ALA A 535 -29.78 1.70 10.40
C ALA A 535 -30.56 2.60 11.37
N ASN A 536 -31.66 2.10 11.93
CA ASN A 536 -32.57 2.84 12.80
C ASN A 536 -33.10 4.14 12.14
N ALA A 537 -33.73 3.98 10.98
CA ALA A 537 -34.33 5.08 10.22
C ALA A 537 -35.46 5.79 11.00
N LYS A 538 -35.81 7.00 10.57
CA LYS A 538 -36.99 7.73 11.07
C LYS A 538 -38.25 7.21 10.38
N LEU A 539 -39.34 6.99 11.12
CA LEU A 539 -40.63 6.66 10.52
C LEU A 539 -41.45 7.95 10.35
N ILE A 540 -41.81 8.24 9.11
CA ILE A 540 -42.79 9.27 8.77
C ILE A 540 -44.02 8.54 8.23
N ASP A 541 -45.20 8.89 8.75
CA ASP A 541 -46.46 8.32 8.28
C ASP A 541 -46.94 8.99 6.98
N ASP A 542 -48.06 8.51 6.44
CA ASP A 542 -48.61 9.02 5.18
C ASP A 542 -49.12 10.48 5.28
N ASN A 543 -49.29 11.02 6.50
CA ASN A 543 -49.63 12.43 6.73
C ASN A 543 -48.39 13.33 6.79
N GLY A 544 -47.19 12.76 6.74
CA GLY A 544 -45.93 13.49 6.87
C GLY A 544 -45.48 13.70 8.32
N GLU A 545 -46.13 13.05 9.29
CA GLU A 545 -45.85 13.20 10.72
C GLU A 545 -44.85 12.15 11.23
N LEU A 546 -44.05 12.55 12.24
CA LEU A 546 -43.09 11.66 12.87
C LEU A 546 -43.80 10.65 13.77
N VAL A 547 -43.57 9.36 13.54
CA VAL A 547 -44.02 8.29 14.43
C VAL A 547 -42.87 7.90 15.37
N PRO A 548 -42.94 8.20 16.68
CA PRO A 548 -41.87 7.84 17.61
C PRO A 548 -41.83 6.33 17.88
N LEU A 549 -40.63 5.79 18.10
CA LEU A 549 -40.45 4.42 18.57
C LEU A 549 -40.69 4.34 20.08
N ILE A 550 -41.84 3.79 20.47
CA ILE A 550 -42.19 3.55 21.88
C ILE A 550 -42.13 2.05 22.15
N TYR A 551 -41.20 1.66 23.01
CA TYR A 551 -41.04 0.27 23.45
C TYR A 551 -42.12 -0.13 24.46
N LYS A 552 -42.90 -1.18 24.16
CA LYS A 552 -43.89 -1.75 25.08
C LYS A 552 -43.39 -3.06 25.70
N GLY A 553 -42.40 -3.70 25.06
CA GLY A 553 -41.74 -4.89 25.56
C GLY A 553 -41.15 -4.71 26.96
N LYS A 554 -41.37 -5.70 27.83
CA LYS A 554 -40.78 -5.78 29.16
C LYS A 554 -39.40 -6.42 29.13
N THR A 555 -39.16 -7.32 28.17
CA THR A 555 -37.87 -7.98 27.99
C THR A 555 -37.02 -7.32 26.91
N ARG A 556 -35.70 -7.51 26.96
CA ARG A 556 -34.79 -7.00 25.91
C ARG A 556 -35.11 -7.60 24.54
N ASN A 557 -35.50 -8.87 24.48
CA ASN A 557 -35.90 -9.56 23.24
C ASN A 557 -37.15 -8.95 22.60
N GLU A 558 -38.16 -8.64 23.40
CA GLU A 558 -39.38 -7.96 22.93
C GLU A 558 -39.03 -6.58 22.37
N LYS A 559 -38.24 -5.78 23.10
CA LYS A 559 -37.77 -4.46 22.64
C LYS A 559 -36.95 -4.56 21.35
N HIS A 560 -36.09 -5.57 21.23
CA HIS A 560 -35.32 -5.81 20.02
C HIS A 560 -36.22 -6.12 18.82
N SER A 561 -37.28 -6.90 19.04
CA SER A 561 -38.25 -7.24 18.00
C SER A 561 -39.05 -6.00 17.56
N GLU A 562 -39.50 -5.18 18.51
CA GLU A 562 -40.15 -3.88 18.25
C GLU A 562 -39.22 -2.94 17.44
N LEU A 563 -37.93 -2.89 17.78
CA LEU A 563 -36.93 -2.10 17.05
C LEU A 563 -36.77 -2.58 15.59
N ILE A 564 -36.75 -3.89 15.35
CA ILE A 564 -36.65 -4.46 13.99
C ILE A 564 -37.87 -4.07 13.16
N GLU A 565 -39.08 -4.28 13.70
CA GLU A 565 -40.32 -3.98 12.99
C GLU A 565 -40.42 -2.48 12.66
N TYR A 566 -40.07 -1.64 13.62
CA TYR A 566 -40.00 -0.20 13.41
C TYR A 566 -38.98 0.16 12.33
N SER A 567 -37.76 -0.39 12.40
CA SER A 567 -36.69 -0.11 11.44
C SER A 567 -37.07 -0.49 10.01
N ILE A 568 -37.80 -1.60 9.83
CA ILE A 568 -38.31 -2.01 8.52
C ILE A 568 -39.34 -0.98 8.00
N LYS A 569 -40.35 -0.63 8.81
CA LYS A 569 -41.37 0.36 8.42
C LYS A 569 -40.72 1.72 8.10
N ALA A 570 -39.80 2.14 8.95
CA ALA A 570 -39.08 3.40 8.82
C ALA A 570 -38.23 3.42 7.53
N GLY A 571 -37.46 2.36 7.25
CA GLY A 571 -36.65 2.27 6.03
C GLY A 571 -37.50 2.31 4.74
N ILE A 572 -38.68 1.66 4.75
CA ILE A 572 -39.62 1.73 3.62
C ILE A 572 -40.16 3.16 3.44
N SER A 573 -40.55 3.82 4.54
CA SER A 573 -41.00 5.23 4.51
C SER A 573 -39.91 6.14 3.92
N GLN A 574 -38.66 6.01 4.37
CA GLN A 574 -37.55 6.82 3.83
C GLN A 574 -37.27 6.55 2.35
N ALA A 575 -37.37 5.29 1.90
CA ALA A 575 -37.21 4.96 0.49
C ALA A 575 -38.29 5.61 -0.40
N LYS A 576 -39.55 5.65 0.07
CA LYS A 576 -40.66 6.32 -0.63
C LYS A 576 -40.44 7.83 -0.72
N ILE A 577 -40.13 8.47 0.41
CA ILE A 577 -39.85 9.92 0.46
C ILE A 577 -38.70 10.29 -0.48
N ALA A 578 -37.60 9.54 -0.45
CA ALA A 578 -36.47 9.77 -1.34
C ALA A 578 -36.88 9.64 -2.82
N ASN A 579 -37.67 8.62 -3.15
CA ASN A 579 -38.14 8.39 -4.51
C ASN A 579 -39.03 9.53 -5.02
N GLU A 580 -39.99 9.97 -4.22
CA GLU A 580 -40.91 11.06 -4.55
C GLU A 580 -40.17 12.38 -4.79
N ILE A 581 -39.23 12.73 -3.90
CA ILE A 581 -38.42 13.95 -4.05
C ILE A 581 -37.47 13.84 -5.25
N SER A 582 -36.89 12.65 -5.50
CA SER A 582 -35.97 12.46 -6.62
C SER A 582 -36.63 12.71 -7.97
N LYS A 583 -37.96 12.51 -8.08
CA LYS A 583 -38.71 12.53 -9.35
C LYS A 583 -38.06 11.69 -10.45
N GLY A 584 -37.40 10.61 -10.06
CA GLY A 584 -36.69 9.74 -10.99
C GLY A 584 -35.42 10.35 -11.56
N HIS A 585 -34.81 11.36 -10.92
CA HIS A 585 -33.43 11.81 -11.14
C HIS A 585 -32.44 11.03 -10.25
N GLY A 586 -31.14 11.05 -10.60
CA GLY A 586 -30.10 10.44 -9.77
C GLY A 586 -30.31 8.96 -9.39
N ARG A 587 -29.72 8.52 -8.29
CA ARG A 587 -29.97 7.20 -7.68
C ARG A 587 -30.15 7.31 -6.16
N ILE A 588 -30.87 6.34 -5.61
CA ILE A 588 -31.18 6.25 -4.18
C ILE A 588 -30.55 4.98 -3.64
N HIS A 589 -29.65 5.14 -2.68
CA HIS A 589 -29.02 4.07 -1.93
C HIS A 589 -29.56 4.02 -0.50
N MET A 590 -29.37 2.88 0.14
CA MET A 590 -29.60 2.68 1.56
C MET A 590 -28.30 2.28 2.24
N ASN A 591 -27.95 2.96 3.33
CA ASN A 591 -26.80 2.58 4.15
C ASN A 591 -27.22 1.68 5.31
N VAL A 592 -26.50 0.58 5.51
CA VAL A 592 -26.69 -0.33 6.64
C VAL A 592 -25.36 -0.58 7.35
N LEU A 593 -25.40 -0.59 8.68
CA LEU A 593 -24.28 -0.99 9.53
C LEU A 593 -24.35 -2.51 9.73
N TRP A 594 -23.31 -3.26 9.40
CA TRP A 594 -23.36 -4.72 9.53
C TRP A 594 -23.38 -5.18 10.99
N GLU A 595 -22.73 -4.43 11.89
CA GLU A 595 -22.85 -4.65 13.35
C GLU A 595 -24.21 -4.21 13.94
N MET A 596 -25.18 -3.77 13.12
CA MET A 596 -26.54 -3.53 13.62
C MET A 596 -27.21 -4.86 13.95
N GLY A 597 -27.91 -4.91 15.07
CA GLY A 597 -28.69 -6.08 15.45
C GLY A 597 -29.73 -6.42 14.37
N ALA A 598 -29.76 -7.68 13.94
CA ALA A 598 -30.67 -8.18 12.91
C ALA A 598 -30.59 -7.44 11.56
N ALA A 599 -29.41 -6.94 11.17
CA ALA A 599 -29.17 -6.22 9.91
C ALA A 599 -29.81 -6.90 8.69
N GLU A 600 -29.68 -8.22 8.57
CA GLU A 600 -30.23 -8.98 7.44
C GLU A 600 -31.77 -9.02 7.43
N ARG A 601 -32.40 -9.19 8.61
CA ARG A 601 -33.87 -9.18 8.71
C ARG A 601 -34.41 -7.82 8.29
N VAL A 602 -33.75 -6.75 8.71
CA VAL A 602 -34.10 -5.38 8.33
C VAL A 602 -33.92 -5.18 6.82
N LEU A 603 -32.78 -5.59 6.25
CA LEU A 603 -32.52 -5.53 4.81
C LEU A 603 -33.57 -6.27 3.99
N HIS A 604 -33.85 -7.53 4.31
CA HIS A 604 -34.90 -8.31 3.64
C HIS A 604 -36.27 -7.62 3.77
N GLY A 605 -36.63 -7.17 4.98
CA GLY A 605 -37.92 -6.54 5.23
C GLY A 605 -38.13 -5.25 4.44
N ILE A 606 -37.10 -4.42 4.30
CA ILE A 606 -37.16 -3.18 3.52
C ILE A 606 -37.21 -3.50 2.01
N LEU A 607 -36.25 -4.28 1.51
CA LEU A 607 -36.10 -4.54 0.07
C LEU A 607 -37.28 -5.32 -0.51
N GLU A 608 -37.93 -6.19 0.27
CA GLU A 608 -39.14 -6.91 -0.16
C GLU A 608 -40.31 -5.95 -0.45
N LYS A 609 -40.44 -4.87 0.33
CA LYS A 609 -41.57 -3.94 0.28
C LYS A 609 -41.27 -2.63 -0.46
N ALA A 610 -40.00 -2.31 -0.69
CA ALA A 610 -39.52 -1.13 -1.40
C ALA A 610 -38.87 -1.48 -2.75
N LYS A 611 -39.37 -2.53 -3.42
CA LYS A 611 -38.86 -3.00 -4.72
C LYS A 611 -38.84 -1.87 -5.74
N GLY A 612 -37.69 -1.67 -6.38
CA GLY A 612 -37.49 -0.60 -7.38
C GLY A 612 -37.25 0.80 -6.82
N LEU A 613 -37.37 1.01 -5.50
CA LEU A 613 -37.10 2.31 -4.88
C LEU A 613 -35.63 2.45 -4.42
N VAL A 614 -35.04 1.35 -3.96
CA VAL A 614 -33.63 1.28 -3.54
C VAL A 614 -32.80 0.69 -4.67
N HIS A 615 -31.78 1.42 -5.12
CA HIS A 615 -30.92 1.06 -6.23
C HIS A 615 -29.58 0.45 -5.78
N GLY A 616 -29.14 0.81 -4.58
CA GLY A 616 -27.85 0.39 -4.03
C GLY A 616 -27.88 0.21 -2.52
N ILE A 617 -27.08 -0.73 -2.01
CA ILE A 617 -26.87 -0.93 -0.58
C ILE A 617 -25.42 -0.64 -0.25
N THR A 618 -25.18 0.44 0.50
CA THR A 618 -23.86 0.75 1.06
C THR A 618 -23.76 0.11 2.43
N CYS A 619 -22.71 -0.67 2.70
CA CYS A 619 -22.61 -1.41 3.96
C CYS A 619 -21.19 -1.41 4.53
N GLY A 620 -21.06 -0.97 5.78
CA GLY A 620 -19.78 -0.92 6.50
C GLY A 620 -19.90 -1.42 7.93
N ALA A 621 -18.83 -1.18 8.72
CA ALA A 621 -18.69 -1.56 10.12
C ALA A 621 -19.09 -3.02 10.40
N GLY A 622 -18.11 -3.91 10.26
CA GLY A 622 -18.28 -5.37 10.34
C GLY A 622 -17.81 -6.04 9.05
N MET A 623 -18.06 -7.35 8.92
CA MET A 623 -17.72 -8.13 7.71
C MET A 623 -18.98 -8.65 7.02
N PRO A 624 -19.54 -7.89 6.04
CA PRO A 624 -20.83 -8.19 5.42
C PRO A 624 -20.79 -9.32 4.39
N TYR A 625 -20.50 -10.54 4.84
CA TYR A 625 -20.34 -11.70 3.96
C TYR A 625 -21.62 -11.99 3.15
N ARG A 626 -22.81 -11.88 3.74
CA ARG A 626 -24.08 -12.20 3.05
C ARG A 626 -24.68 -11.05 2.22
N LEU A 627 -24.01 -9.89 2.15
CA LEU A 627 -24.54 -8.73 1.42
C LEU A 627 -24.75 -9.02 -0.07
N GLY A 628 -23.80 -9.72 -0.72
CA GLY A 628 -23.90 -10.08 -2.14
C GLY A 628 -25.08 -11.01 -2.44
N GLU A 629 -25.41 -11.93 -1.52
CA GLU A 629 -26.57 -12.83 -1.62
C GLU A 629 -27.89 -12.07 -1.53
N ILE A 630 -27.99 -11.16 -0.54
CA ILE A 630 -29.17 -10.31 -0.36
C ILE A 630 -29.36 -9.41 -1.58
N ALA A 631 -28.28 -8.78 -2.05
CA ALA A 631 -28.29 -7.92 -3.22
C ALA A 631 -28.74 -8.68 -4.48
N ALA A 632 -28.23 -9.90 -4.68
CA ALA A 632 -28.65 -10.79 -5.77
C ALA A 632 -30.13 -11.16 -5.71
N LYS A 633 -30.66 -11.47 -4.53
CA LYS A 633 -32.06 -11.83 -4.34
C LYS A 633 -33.01 -10.69 -4.78
N TYR A 634 -32.64 -9.45 -4.51
CA TYR A 634 -33.48 -8.29 -4.81
C TYR A 634 -33.07 -7.52 -6.06
N GLN A 635 -32.04 -7.98 -6.78
CA GLN A 635 -31.49 -7.33 -7.98
C GLN A 635 -31.13 -5.86 -7.74
N VAL A 636 -30.45 -5.60 -6.62
CA VAL A 636 -29.94 -4.28 -6.23
C VAL A 636 -28.42 -4.28 -6.22
N TYR A 637 -27.79 -3.15 -6.49
CA TYR A 637 -26.34 -3.04 -6.41
C TYR A 637 -25.87 -3.02 -4.96
N TYR A 638 -24.63 -3.43 -4.72
CA TYR A 638 -24.03 -3.36 -3.38
C TYR A 638 -22.64 -2.72 -3.40
N TYR A 639 -22.33 -2.02 -2.30
CA TYR A 639 -21.16 -1.18 -2.13
C TYR A 639 -20.55 -1.45 -0.74
N PRO A 640 -19.63 -2.43 -0.62
CA PRO A 640 -18.96 -2.69 0.64
C PRO A 640 -18.03 -1.53 1.01
N ILE A 641 -18.10 -1.07 2.26
CA ILE A 641 -17.18 -0.11 2.85
C ILE A 641 -15.98 -0.87 3.42
N VAL A 642 -14.79 -0.48 3.00
CA VAL A 642 -13.51 -1.05 3.42
C VAL A 642 -12.51 0.06 3.70
N SER A 643 -11.60 -0.21 4.64
CA SER A 643 -10.52 0.73 4.99
C SER A 643 -9.15 0.28 4.50
N SER A 644 -9.06 -0.91 3.89
CA SER A 644 -7.81 -1.48 3.34
C SER A 644 -8.07 -2.54 2.28
N VAL A 645 -7.07 -2.79 1.42
CA VAL A 645 -7.10 -3.91 0.47
C VAL A 645 -7.24 -5.26 1.18
N ARG A 646 -6.72 -5.39 2.41
CA ARG A 646 -6.80 -6.62 3.21
C ARG A 646 -8.26 -6.96 3.54
N ALA A 647 -9.03 -5.96 3.97
CA ALA A 647 -10.45 -6.13 4.26
C ALA A 647 -11.22 -6.53 3.00
N PHE A 648 -10.98 -5.85 1.88
CA PHE A 648 -11.63 -6.19 0.60
C PHE A 648 -11.24 -7.58 0.09
N LYS A 649 -9.96 -7.97 0.15
CA LYS A 649 -9.49 -9.32 -0.18
C LYS A 649 -10.23 -10.40 0.63
N ALA A 650 -10.50 -10.14 1.90
CA ALA A 650 -11.24 -11.08 2.76
C ALA A 650 -12.70 -11.23 2.32
N LEU A 651 -13.40 -10.13 2.03
CA LEU A 651 -14.78 -10.16 1.51
C LEU A 651 -14.86 -10.85 0.14
N TRP A 652 -13.94 -10.51 -0.76
CA TRP A 652 -13.88 -11.06 -2.10
C TRP A 652 -13.69 -12.57 -2.10
N LYS A 653 -12.64 -13.07 -1.44
CA LYS A 653 -12.30 -14.49 -1.41
C LYS A 653 -13.37 -15.34 -0.72
N ARG A 654 -13.99 -14.83 0.34
CA ARG A 654 -14.96 -15.61 1.13
C ARG A 654 -16.31 -15.70 0.43
N THR A 655 -16.78 -14.62 -0.18
CA THR A 655 -18.18 -14.58 -0.65
C THR A 655 -18.38 -13.93 -2.00
N TYR A 656 -17.82 -12.74 -2.27
CA TYR A 656 -18.20 -11.98 -3.46
C TYR A 656 -17.67 -12.56 -4.79
N GLN A 657 -16.57 -13.32 -4.78
CA GLN A 657 -16.10 -13.99 -6.00
C GLN A 657 -17.07 -15.08 -6.50
N ARG A 658 -17.91 -15.63 -5.60
CA ARG A 658 -18.82 -16.75 -5.91
C ARG A 658 -20.22 -16.29 -6.28
N ILE A 659 -20.56 -15.04 -5.95
CA ILE A 659 -21.94 -14.55 -5.94
C ILE A 659 -21.98 -13.14 -6.50
N SER A 660 -22.65 -12.98 -7.64
CA SER A 660 -23.11 -11.71 -8.20
C SER A 660 -22.10 -10.58 -8.26
N SER A 661 -20.85 -10.88 -8.68
CA SER A 661 -19.84 -9.85 -8.99
C SER A 661 -20.35 -8.80 -9.98
N TYR A 662 -21.31 -9.14 -10.83
CA TYR A 662 -21.98 -8.23 -11.76
C TYR A 662 -22.89 -7.18 -11.09
N LEU A 663 -23.27 -7.38 -9.82
CA LEU A 663 -24.03 -6.44 -8.98
C LEU A 663 -23.14 -5.65 -8.00
N LEU A 664 -21.83 -5.86 -8.00
CA LEU A 664 -20.90 -5.01 -7.27
C LEU A 664 -20.85 -3.64 -7.95
N GLY A 665 -21.51 -2.64 -7.37
CA GLY A 665 -21.62 -1.31 -7.97
C GLY A 665 -20.38 -0.43 -7.75
N GLY A 666 -19.58 -0.75 -6.73
CA GLY A 666 -18.36 -0.04 -6.38
C GLY A 666 -17.80 -0.52 -5.04
N VAL A 667 -16.58 -0.11 -4.71
CA VAL A 667 -15.98 -0.38 -3.39
C VAL A 667 -15.76 0.95 -2.70
N VAL A 668 -16.38 1.16 -1.55
CA VAL A 668 -16.19 2.41 -0.79
C VAL A 668 -14.92 2.27 0.03
N TYR A 669 -13.89 3.03 -0.33
CA TYR A 669 -12.70 3.18 0.47
C TYR A 669 -12.94 4.28 1.50
N GLU A 670 -13.08 3.90 2.76
CA GLU A 670 -13.24 4.82 3.89
C GLU A 670 -11.89 5.08 4.56
N ASP A 671 -11.45 6.34 4.51
CA ASP A 671 -10.22 6.79 5.13
C ASP A 671 -10.28 6.55 6.66
N PRO A 672 -9.36 5.73 7.21
CA PRO A 672 -9.38 5.35 8.62
C PRO A 672 -9.17 6.53 9.60
N TRP A 673 -8.59 7.65 9.13
CA TRP A 673 -8.22 8.79 9.98
C TRP A 673 -9.09 10.02 9.74
N LEU A 674 -9.62 10.20 8.53
CA LEU A 674 -10.33 11.43 8.15
C LEU A 674 -11.85 11.29 8.14
N ALA A 675 -12.38 10.08 7.96
CA ALA A 675 -13.82 9.84 7.89
C ALA A 675 -14.51 10.06 9.24
N GLY A 676 -15.74 10.56 9.21
CA GLY A 676 -16.58 10.72 10.41
C GLY A 676 -17.31 9.43 10.76
N GLY A 677 -17.76 9.28 12.01
CA GLY A 677 -18.48 8.08 12.44
C GLY A 677 -17.52 6.94 12.78
N HIS A 678 -17.89 5.68 12.51
CA HIS A 678 -17.02 4.52 12.76
C HIS A 678 -15.91 4.43 11.71
N ASN A 679 -14.69 4.04 12.13
CA ASN A 679 -13.52 3.97 11.26
C ASN A 679 -12.87 2.58 11.31
N GLY A 680 -12.45 2.07 10.15
CA GLY A 680 -11.83 0.74 9.99
C GLY A 680 -10.32 0.66 10.26
N LEU A 681 -9.83 1.32 11.32
CA LEU A 681 -8.42 1.17 11.76
C LEU A 681 -8.14 -0.23 12.31
N SER A 682 -7.05 -0.84 11.85
CA SER A 682 -6.55 -2.12 12.37
C SER A 682 -5.67 -1.93 13.61
N ASN A 683 -5.51 -2.98 14.41
CA ASN A 683 -4.64 -2.95 15.60
C ASN A 683 -3.16 -2.70 15.29
N SER A 684 -2.74 -2.84 14.03
CA SER A 684 -1.36 -2.56 13.58
C SER A 684 -1.16 -1.13 13.09
N GLU A 685 -2.24 -0.37 12.93
CA GLU A 685 -2.19 1.02 12.49
C GLU A 685 -2.23 1.95 13.69
N ASP A 686 -1.44 3.02 13.63
CA ASP A 686 -1.38 4.03 14.66
C ASP A 686 -2.45 5.12 14.38
N PRO A 687 -3.43 5.33 15.28
CA PRO A 687 -4.45 6.36 15.11
C PRO A 687 -3.86 7.79 15.07
N GLU A 688 -2.66 8.00 15.62
CA GLU A 688 -2.00 9.32 15.65
C GLU A 688 -1.10 9.59 14.44
N LEU A 689 -0.92 8.61 13.54
CA LEU A 689 -0.10 8.73 12.33
C LEU A 689 -0.93 8.50 11.05
N PRO A 690 -1.70 9.50 10.58
CA PRO A 690 -2.47 9.42 9.35
C PRO A 690 -1.62 9.10 8.12
N GLN A 691 -2.18 8.29 7.22
CA GLN A 691 -1.57 7.97 5.93
C GLN A 691 -2.33 8.66 4.80
N ALA A 692 -1.63 8.98 3.71
CA ALA A 692 -2.28 9.53 2.52
C ALA A 692 -3.15 8.46 1.82
N PRO A 693 -4.36 8.79 1.37
CA PRO A 693 -5.29 7.81 0.81
C PRO A 693 -4.85 7.26 -0.56
N PHE A 694 -4.07 8.02 -1.34
CA PHE A 694 -3.69 7.65 -2.71
C PHE A 694 -3.02 6.28 -2.79
N GLU A 695 -1.99 6.02 -1.97
CA GLU A 695 -1.24 4.75 -2.01
C GLU A 695 -2.15 3.56 -1.68
N ARG A 696 -3.10 3.74 -0.75
CA ARG A 696 -4.05 2.70 -0.31
C ARG A 696 -5.13 2.42 -1.35
N VAL A 697 -5.64 3.47 -2.00
CA VAL A 697 -6.59 3.35 -3.10
C VAL A 697 -5.93 2.71 -4.32
N ALA A 698 -4.68 3.08 -4.64
CA ALA A 698 -3.92 2.46 -5.73
C ALA A 698 -3.63 0.97 -5.45
N GLU A 699 -3.32 0.60 -4.20
CA GLU A 699 -3.17 -0.81 -3.80
C GLU A 699 -4.49 -1.59 -3.96
N LEU A 700 -5.61 -0.99 -3.53
CA LEU A 700 -6.94 -1.55 -3.71
C LEU A 700 -7.27 -1.74 -5.20
N ARG A 701 -7.01 -0.72 -6.04
CA ARG A 701 -7.20 -0.78 -7.49
C ARG A 701 -6.33 -1.86 -8.13
N SER A 702 -5.06 -1.99 -7.75
CA SER A 702 -4.19 -3.04 -8.26
C SER A 702 -4.80 -4.42 -8.06
N PHE A 703 -5.29 -4.70 -6.84
CA PHE A 703 -5.96 -5.96 -6.56
C PHE A 703 -7.29 -6.10 -7.31
N MET A 704 -8.10 -5.04 -7.42
CA MET A 704 -9.34 -5.05 -8.21
C MET A 704 -9.08 -5.37 -9.69
N ASN A 705 -8.00 -4.85 -10.26
CA ASN A 705 -7.58 -5.17 -11.63
C ASN A 705 -7.21 -6.64 -11.79
N GLU A 706 -6.47 -7.21 -10.83
CA GLU A 706 -6.09 -8.64 -10.83
C GLU A 706 -7.29 -9.59 -10.88
N ILE A 707 -8.42 -9.19 -10.28
CA ILE A 707 -9.65 -9.99 -10.21
C ILE A 707 -10.71 -9.60 -11.25
N GLY A 708 -10.34 -8.77 -12.25
CA GLY A 708 -11.22 -8.40 -13.37
C GLY A 708 -12.24 -7.31 -13.07
N LEU A 709 -12.02 -6.48 -12.03
CA LEU A 709 -12.87 -5.35 -11.65
C LEU A 709 -12.27 -4.00 -12.06
N SER A 710 -11.62 -3.91 -13.23
CA SER A 710 -10.95 -2.69 -13.70
C SER A 710 -11.91 -1.51 -13.85
N GLU A 711 -13.13 -1.78 -14.32
CA GLU A 711 -14.15 -0.76 -14.56
C GLU A 711 -14.96 -0.44 -13.30
N THR A 712 -14.94 -1.31 -12.28
CA THR A 712 -15.71 -1.09 -11.05
C THR A 712 -15.13 0.09 -10.28
N PRO A 713 -15.91 1.12 -9.96
CA PRO A 713 -15.37 2.32 -9.34
C PRO A 713 -14.99 2.10 -7.88
N ILE A 714 -13.95 2.80 -7.46
CA ILE A 714 -13.68 3.00 -6.03
C ILE A 714 -14.38 4.29 -5.62
N VAL A 715 -15.03 4.30 -4.46
CA VAL A 715 -15.65 5.50 -3.90
C VAL A 715 -14.77 5.99 -2.75
N MET A 716 -14.11 7.13 -2.92
CA MET A 716 -13.31 7.76 -1.86
C MET A 716 -14.23 8.40 -0.82
N ALA A 717 -14.15 7.94 0.43
CA ALA A 717 -14.90 8.47 1.56
C ALA A 717 -13.94 8.93 2.67
N GLY A 718 -14.18 10.13 3.22
CA GLY A 718 -13.33 10.73 4.25
C GLY A 718 -12.31 11.72 3.67
N GLY A 719 -12.19 12.90 4.29
CA GLY A 719 -11.25 13.93 3.86
C GLY A 719 -11.61 14.73 2.59
N VAL A 720 -12.68 14.37 1.88
CA VAL A 720 -13.11 15.06 0.64
C VAL A 720 -13.89 16.34 0.98
N TRP A 721 -13.54 17.47 0.33
CA TRP A 721 -14.24 18.76 0.50
C TRP A 721 -14.73 19.35 -0.83
N HIS A 722 -13.83 19.59 -1.80
CA HIS A 722 -14.16 19.93 -3.19
C HIS A 722 -13.61 18.89 -4.17
N LEU A 723 -14.24 18.69 -5.33
CA LEU A 723 -13.70 17.78 -6.35
C LEU A 723 -12.42 18.30 -7.00
N LYS A 724 -12.25 19.64 -7.12
CA LYS A 724 -11.02 20.26 -7.65
C LYS A 724 -9.74 19.82 -6.91
N ASP A 725 -9.83 19.58 -5.60
CA ASP A 725 -8.69 19.13 -4.80
C ASP A 725 -8.22 17.71 -5.21
N TRP A 726 -9.08 16.98 -5.92
CA TRP A 726 -8.90 15.60 -6.37
C TRP A 726 -8.82 15.50 -7.90
N GLU A 727 -8.64 16.61 -8.62
CA GLU A 727 -8.63 16.61 -10.10
C GLU A 727 -7.61 15.60 -10.67
N HIS A 728 -6.45 15.48 -10.01
CA HIS A 728 -5.38 14.54 -10.36
C HIS A 728 -5.73 13.04 -10.20
N TRP A 729 -6.90 12.72 -9.65
CA TRP A 729 -7.43 11.37 -9.52
C TRP A 729 -8.27 10.97 -10.73
N PHE A 730 -8.94 11.91 -11.39
CA PHE A 730 -9.69 11.59 -12.60
C PHE A 730 -8.74 11.16 -13.73
N ASP A 731 -9.17 10.15 -14.49
CA ASP A 731 -8.40 9.52 -15.59
C ASP A 731 -7.00 9.01 -15.21
N ASN A 732 -6.78 8.71 -13.93
CA ASN A 732 -5.52 8.19 -13.44
C ASN A 732 -5.51 6.66 -13.46
N LEU A 733 -4.65 6.09 -14.31
CA LEU A 733 -4.53 4.64 -14.53
C LEU A 733 -4.22 3.83 -13.26
N GLN A 734 -3.60 4.42 -12.23
CA GLN A 734 -3.27 3.71 -11.00
C GLN A 734 -4.48 3.50 -10.07
N ILE A 735 -5.49 4.36 -10.18
CA ILE A 735 -6.68 4.31 -9.31
C ILE A 735 -7.96 3.99 -10.08
N GLY A 736 -7.94 4.11 -11.41
CA GLY A 736 -9.06 3.78 -12.29
C GLY A 736 -10.29 4.67 -12.04
N PRO A 737 -11.50 4.18 -12.36
CA PRO A 737 -12.74 4.91 -12.12
C PRO A 737 -12.92 5.24 -10.64
N ILE A 738 -13.24 6.50 -10.33
CA ILE A 738 -13.31 7.03 -8.97
C ILE A 738 -14.57 7.91 -8.75
N ALA A 739 -15.27 7.69 -7.64
CA ALA A 739 -16.33 8.55 -7.14
C ALA A 739 -16.02 9.06 -5.73
N PHE A 740 -16.81 10.00 -5.22
CA PHE A 740 -16.57 10.64 -3.93
C PHE A 740 -17.81 10.61 -3.05
N GLN A 741 -17.64 10.16 -1.81
CA GLN A 741 -18.69 10.10 -0.80
C GLN A 741 -18.50 11.19 0.25
N PHE A 742 -19.55 11.99 0.47
CA PHE A 742 -19.55 13.12 1.39
C PHE A 742 -20.39 12.80 2.63
N GLY A 743 -19.74 12.57 3.77
CA GLY A 743 -20.42 12.34 5.05
C GLY A 743 -20.75 13.63 5.81
N THR A 744 -19.72 14.41 6.13
CA THR A 744 -19.81 15.61 6.99
C THR A 744 -20.47 16.80 6.31
N ARG A 745 -20.10 17.11 5.07
CA ARG A 745 -20.57 18.33 4.37
C ARG A 745 -22.11 18.39 4.24
N PRO A 746 -22.80 17.27 3.91
CA PRO A 746 -24.27 17.23 3.87
C PRO A 746 -24.98 17.40 5.21
N LEU A 747 -24.27 17.41 6.35
CA LEU A 747 -24.88 17.75 7.64
C LEU A 747 -25.39 19.20 7.64
N LEU A 748 -24.71 20.10 6.93
CA LEU A 748 -25.05 21.52 6.88
C LEU A 748 -25.79 21.86 5.58
N THR A 749 -26.96 21.24 5.38
CA THR A 749 -27.90 21.59 4.32
C THR A 749 -29.30 21.86 4.89
N LYS A 750 -30.18 22.50 4.12
CA LYS A 750 -31.58 22.75 4.52
C LYS A 750 -32.35 21.43 4.72
N GLU A 751 -32.05 20.44 3.90
CA GLU A 751 -32.68 19.12 3.88
C GLU A 751 -32.17 18.19 4.98
N SER A 752 -30.98 18.47 5.54
CA SER A 752 -30.42 17.67 6.62
C SER A 752 -31.32 17.71 7.87
N PRO A 753 -31.64 16.55 8.47
CA PRO A 753 -32.56 16.46 9.62
C PRO A 753 -31.92 16.81 10.97
N ILE A 754 -30.63 17.15 11.02
CA ILE A 754 -29.97 17.52 12.28
C ILE A 754 -30.52 18.84 12.84
N SER A 755 -30.42 19.00 14.16
CA SER A 755 -30.92 20.18 14.88
C SER A 755 -30.23 21.48 14.44
N ALA A 756 -30.93 22.61 14.62
CA ALA A 756 -30.39 23.93 14.31
C ALA A 756 -29.14 24.25 15.15
N GLU A 757 -29.11 23.82 16.41
CA GLU A 757 -27.94 24.00 17.29
C GLU A 757 -26.73 23.20 16.81
N TRP A 758 -26.94 21.98 16.30
CA TRP A 758 -25.86 21.21 15.67
C TRP A 758 -25.35 21.93 14.41
N LYS A 759 -26.24 22.41 13.53
CA LYS A 759 -25.84 23.20 12.34
C LYS A 759 -25.00 24.42 12.71
N LYS A 760 -25.42 25.19 13.72
CA LYS A 760 -24.66 26.34 14.25
C LYS A 760 -23.30 25.92 14.78
N LYS A 761 -23.24 24.83 15.55
CA LYS A 761 -21.98 24.33 16.12
C LYS A 761 -20.97 23.99 15.02
N LEU A 762 -21.39 23.35 13.94
CA LEU A 762 -20.51 22.99 12.81
C LEU A 762 -19.74 24.19 12.24
N LEU A 763 -20.35 25.38 12.21
CA LEU A 763 -19.75 26.64 11.73
C LEU A 763 -18.67 27.21 12.66
N THR A 764 -18.60 26.73 13.91
CA THR A 764 -17.68 27.26 14.93
C THR A 764 -16.45 26.40 15.17
N LEU A 765 -16.45 25.15 14.69
CA LEU A 765 -15.42 24.16 14.98
C LEU A 765 -14.07 24.54 14.34
N GLU A 766 -13.00 24.24 15.07
CA GLU A 766 -11.62 24.50 14.67
C GLU A 766 -10.90 23.20 14.29
N GLU A 767 -9.74 23.36 13.64
CA GLU A 767 -8.90 22.22 13.30
C GLU A 767 -8.45 21.52 14.59
N GLY A 768 -8.64 20.19 14.67
CA GLY A 768 -8.34 19.40 15.86
C GLY A 768 -9.50 19.23 16.86
N ASP A 769 -10.67 19.83 16.62
CA ASP A 769 -11.87 19.65 17.46
C ASP A 769 -12.53 18.28 17.31
N VAL A 770 -12.16 17.49 16.30
CA VAL A 770 -12.62 16.11 16.13
C VAL A 770 -11.61 15.15 16.75
N PHE A 771 -12.11 14.20 17.55
CA PHE A 771 -11.32 13.17 18.24
C PHE A 771 -11.64 11.78 17.70
N LEU A 772 -10.59 11.13 17.17
CA LEU A 772 -10.59 9.72 16.83
C LEU A 772 -10.40 8.89 18.11
N ASN A 773 -11.43 8.16 18.51
CA ASN A 773 -11.51 7.50 19.82
C ASN A 773 -12.00 6.05 19.73
N LYS A 774 -11.80 5.27 20.80
CA LYS A 774 -12.20 3.86 20.89
C LYS A 774 -13.30 3.59 21.92
N PHE A 775 -14.14 4.59 22.20
CA PHE A 775 -15.23 4.45 23.19
C PHE A 775 -16.49 3.80 22.62
N SER A 776 -16.58 3.63 21.29
CA SER A 776 -17.76 3.06 20.64
C SER A 776 -18.12 1.67 21.19
N PRO A 777 -19.41 1.38 21.44
CA PRO A 777 -19.84 0.06 21.91
C PRO A 777 -19.66 -1.05 20.87
N THR A 778 -19.36 -0.72 19.61
CA THR A 778 -19.01 -1.67 18.54
C THR A 778 -17.56 -2.16 18.62
N GLY A 779 -16.70 -1.50 19.41
CA GLY A 779 -15.27 -1.80 19.50
C GLY A 779 -14.40 -1.21 18.38
N PHE A 780 -15.02 -0.63 17.34
CA PHE A 780 -14.32 0.13 16.30
C PHE A 780 -13.86 1.50 16.82
N TYR A 781 -12.85 2.07 16.16
CA TYR A 781 -12.57 3.49 16.31
C TYR A 781 -13.73 4.31 15.78
N SER A 782 -13.87 5.55 16.27
CA SER A 782 -14.84 6.49 15.76
C SER A 782 -14.39 7.94 15.91
N SER A 783 -14.79 8.78 14.96
CA SER A 783 -14.48 10.21 14.92
C SER A 783 -15.70 11.04 15.34
N ALA A 784 -15.56 11.78 16.45
CA ALA A 784 -16.61 12.62 17.03
C ALA A 784 -16.04 13.95 17.55
N VAL A 785 -16.88 14.98 17.62
CA VAL A 785 -16.47 16.30 18.11
C VAL A 785 -16.19 16.27 19.62
N LYS A 786 -15.13 16.96 20.04
CA LYS A 786 -14.67 17.10 21.44
C LYS A 786 -15.56 18.05 22.24
N ASN A 787 -16.75 17.58 22.60
CA ASN A 787 -17.65 18.25 23.54
C ASN A 787 -17.52 17.68 24.97
N ASN A 788 -18.39 18.11 25.88
CA ASN A 788 -18.39 17.62 27.26
C ASN A 788 -18.61 16.10 27.36
N PHE A 789 -19.43 15.52 26.48
CA PHE A 789 -19.64 14.08 26.40
C PHE A 789 -18.33 13.32 26.15
N ILE A 790 -17.59 13.65 25.08
CA ILE A 790 -16.30 13.00 24.78
C ILE A 790 -15.27 13.23 25.90
N ARG A 791 -15.22 14.44 26.47
CA ARG A 791 -14.32 14.76 27.59
C ARG A 791 -14.67 13.95 28.84
N GLU A 792 -15.95 13.69 29.10
CA GLU A 792 -16.39 12.82 30.20
C GLU A 792 -15.85 11.39 30.01
N LEU A 793 -16.02 10.82 28.80
CA LEU A 793 -15.50 9.50 28.45
C LEU A 793 -13.97 9.40 28.63
N GLN A 794 -13.23 10.42 28.17
CA GLN A 794 -11.77 10.50 28.34
C GLN A 794 -11.38 10.52 29.82
N LYS A 795 -11.99 11.42 30.60
CA LYS A 795 -11.73 11.55 32.04
C LYS A 795 -12.11 10.27 32.81
N ARG A 796 -13.18 9.61 32.38
CA ARG A 796 -13.62 8.33 32.95
C ARG A 796 -12.62 7.22 32.67
N ASN A 797 -12.11 7.16 31.44
CA ASN A 797 -11.06 6.21 31.06
C ASN A 797 -9.72 6.48 31.77
N SER A 798 -9.39 7.74 32.06
CA SER A 798 -8.17 8.08 32.81
C SER A 798 -8.24 7.72 34.30
N ARG A 799 -9.45 7.59 34.88
CA ARG A 799 -9.66 7.13 36.26
C ARG A 799 -9.79 5.61 36.33
N GLN A 800 -8.88 4.90 35.67
CA GLN A 800 -8.84 3.45 35.57
C GLN A 800 -7.61 2.89 36.28
N ILE A 801 -7.78 1.83 37.07
CA ILE A 801 -6.67 1.09 37.71
C ILE A 801 -6.86 -0.43 37.55
N LYS A 802 -5.75 -1.17 37.51
CA LYS A 802 -5.77 -2.63 37.56
C LYS A 802 -6.15 -3.10 38.97
N PHE A 803 -6.81 -4.26 39.06
CA PHE A 803 -7.12 -4.87 40.35
C PHE A 803 -6.99 -6.40 40.28
N SER A 804 -6.85 -7.02 41.44
CA SER A 804 -6.97 -8.46 41.65
C SER A 804 -8.14 -8.78 42.59
N GLU A 805 -8.76 -9.94 42.39
CA GLU A 805 -9.76 -10.46 43.33
C GLU A 805 -9.13 -11.14 44.55
N ASN A 806 -7.86 -11.57 44.42
CA ASN A 806 -7.08 -12.21 45.48
C ASN A 806 -5.84 -11.38 45.82
N ALA A 807 -5.40 -11.43 47.07
CA ALA A 807 -4.15 -10.80 47.48
C ALA A 807 -2.95 -11.48 46.79
N SER A 808 -1.98 -10.67 46.37
CA SER A 808 -0.67 -11.13 45.91
C SER A 808 0.42 -10.17 46.37
N GLU A 809 1.69 -10.49 46.08
CA GLU A 809 2.81 -9.58 46.40
C GLU A 809 2.65 -8.21 45.72
N GLU A 810 2.23 -8.20 44.45
CA GLU A 810 1.97 -6.97 43.69
C GLU A 810 0.66 -6.28 44.11
N PHE A 811 -0.40 -7.07 44.31
CA PHE A 811 -1.73 -6.58 44.69
C PHE A 811 -2.00 -6.91 46.17
N SER A 812 -1.33 -6.21 47.06
CA SER A 812 -1.39 -6.45 48.52
C SER A 812 -2.34 -5.51 49.27
N SER A 813 -2.73 -4.40 48.64
CA SER A 813 -3.51 -3.34 49.30
C SER A 813 -5.01 -3.54 49.13
N GLU A 814 -5.70 -3.90 50.23
CA GLU A 814 -7.17 -4.07 50.23
C GLU A 814 -7.90 -2.73 49.98
N PHE A 815 -8.91 -2.78 49.11
CA PHE A 815 -9.83 -1.68 48.82
C PHE A 815 -11.27 -2.20 48.75
N ALA A 816 -12.20 -1.50 49.41
CA ALA A 816 -13.62 -1.86 49.42
C ALA A 816 -14.35 -1.24 48.22
N MET A 817 -14.99 -2.08 47.40
CA MET A 817 -15.64 -1.68 46.16
C MET A 817 -17.17 -1.73 46.26
N GLY A 818 -17.81 -0.59 45.97
CA GLY A 818 -19.27 -0.42 45.87
C GLY A 818 -19.99 -0.50 47.21
N SER A 819 -21.32 -0.30 47.18
CA SER A 819 -22.16 -0.23 48.39
C SER A 819 -22.15 -1.51 49.26
N ARG A 820 -21.80 -2.67 48.68
CA ARG A 820 -21.68 -3.95 49.40
C ARG A 820 -20.28 -4.21 49.97
N GLY A 821 -19.34 -3.28 49.82
CA GLY A 821 -17.99 -3.39 50.36
C GLY A 821 -17.20 -4.60 49.83
N ARG A 822 -17.40 -4.99 48.56
CA ARG A 822 -16.69 -6.14 47.98
C ARG A 822 -15.20 -5.85 47.94
N LYS A 823 -14.39 -6.69 48.58
CA LYS A 823 -12.95 -6.51 48.65
C LYS A 823 -12.31 -6.77 47.28
N ILE A 824 -11.46 -5.85 46.86
CA ILE A 824 -10.51 -6.02 45.76
C ILE A 824 -9.12 -5.63 46.25
N TYR A 825 -8.09 -6.10 45.57
CA TYR A 825 -6.71 -5.79 45.91
C TYR A 825 -6.07 -4.95 44.82
N LEU A 826 -5.42 -3.87 45.24
CA LEU A 826 -4.72 -2.90 44.40
C LEU A 826 -3.23 -2.91 44.72
N THR A 827 -2.42 -2.31 43.86
CA THR A 827 -1.06 -1.92 44.25
C THR A 827 -1.14 -0.80 45.29
N SER A 828 -0.11 -0.66 46.14
CA SER A 828 -0.09 0.43 47.15
C SER A 828 -0.23 1.81 46.51
N LYS A 829 0.42 2.01 45.35
CA LYS A 829 0.33 3.25 44.56
C LYS A 829 -1.09 3.50 44.02
N ASP A 830 -1.73 2.47 43.49
CA ASP A 830 -3.09 2.61 42.94
C ASP A 830 -4.14 2.82 44.04
N LYS A 831 -3.91 2.31 45.26
CA LYS A 831 -4.78 2.59 46.42
C LYS A 831 -4.75 4.06 46.81
N GLU A 832 -3.59 4.71 46.77
CA GLU A 832 -3.49 6.17 47.01
C GLU A 832 -4.26 6.98 45.96
N LEU A 833 -4.15 6.60 44.68
CA LEU A 833 -4.92 7.20 43.60
C LEU A 833 -6.43 7.01 43.79
N ALA A 834 -6.86 5.77 44.10
CA ALA A 834 -8.26 5.46 44.37
C ALA A 834 -8.83 6.27 45.54
N ASN A 835 -8.07 6.40 46.63
CA ASN A 835 -8.44 7.23 47.77
C ASN A 835 -8.55 8.72 47.40
N THR A 836 -7.64 9.21 46.56
CA THR A 836 -7.66 10.59 46.06
C THR A 836 -8.91 10.87 45.23
N TRP A 837 -9.28 9.97 44.32
CA TRP A 837 -10.51 10.10 43.53
C TRP A 837 -11.77 9.97 44.37
N THR A 838 -11.76 9.09 45.38
CA THR A 838 -12.86 8.93 46.34
C THR A 838 -13.09 10.23 47.11
N LYS A 839 -12.03 10.89 47.59
CA LYS A 839 -12.11 12.23 48.23
C LYS A 839 -12.62 13.31 47.28
N ALA A 840 -12.32 13.19 45.99
CA ALA A 840 -12.82 14.10 44.95
C ALA A 840 -14.27 13.80 44.48
N GLY A 841 -14.99 12.88 45.14
CA GLY A 841 -16.39 12.57 44.86
C GLY A 841 -16.63 11.43 43.84
N TYR A 842 -15.58 10.76 43.36
CA TYR A 842 -15.69 9.59 42.49
C TYR A 842 -15.69 8.31 43.33
N THR A 843 -16.77 8.10 44.09
CA THR A 843 -16.89 7.05 45.10
C THR A 843 -17.31 5.70 44.54
N GLU A 844 -17.92 5.66 43.35
CA GLU A 844 -18.45 4.44 42.75
C GLU A 844 -17.43 3.79 41.81
N ALA A 845 -17.08 2.53 42.08
CA ALA A 845 -16.14 1.76 41.28
C ALA A 845 -16.86 0.73 40.41
N MET A 846 -16.57 0.72 39.11
CA MET A 846 -17.17 -0.19 38.14
C MET A 846 -16.10 -1.06 37.46
N LYS A 847 -16.26 -2.38 37.54
CA LYS A 847 -15.39 -3.34 36.84
C LYS A 847 -15.54 -3.22 35.33
N THR A 848 -14.42 -3.30 34.62
CA THR A 848 -14.36 -3.37 33.15
C THR A 848 -14.09 -4.82 32.70
N PRO A 849 -14.13 -5.11 31.38
CA PRO A 849 -13.71 -6.40 30.84
C PRO A 849 -12.21 -6.70 30.99
N ASP A 850 -11.36 -5.67 31.13
CA ASP A 850 -9.89 -5.79 31.07
C ASP A 850 -9.24 -5.92 32.46
N THR A 851 -9.92 -6.59 33.41
CA THR A 851 -9.48 -6.72 34.81
C THR A 851 -9.05 -5.38 35.45
N THR A 852 -9.74 -4.31 35.07
CA THR A 852 -9.58 -2.98 35.66
C THR A 852 -10.88 -2.50 36.28
N VAL A 853 -10.80 -1.48 37.13
CA VAL A 853 -11.94 -0.74 37.67
C VAL A 853 -11.81 0.74 37.29
N ILE A 854 -12.94 1.35 36.96
CA ILE A 854 -13.06 2.80 36.77
C ILE A 854 -13.80 3.44 37.93
N PHE A 855 -13.46 4.69 38.25
CA PHE A 855 -14.11 5.48 39.30
C PHE A 855 -14.99 6.58 38.71
N VAL A 856 -16.26 6.59 39.13
CA VAL A 856 -17.30 7.53 38.67
C VAL A 856 -18.06 8.12 39.87
N THR A 857 -18.80 9.20 39.63
CA THR A 857 -19.69 9.77 40.63
C THR A 857 -20.95 8.90 40.81
N PRO A 858 -21.66 8.97 41.94
CA PRO A 858 -22.91 8.24 42.15
C PRO A 858 -23.97 8.49 41.07
N GLY A 859 -24.11 9.74 40.63
CA GLY A 859 -25.05 10.10 39.55
C GLY A 859 -24.68 9.43 38.23
N LYS A 860 -23.40 9.44 37.84
CA LYS A 860 -22.94 8.80 36.60
C LYS A 860 -23.03 7.28 36.68
N PHE A 861 -22.77 6.68 37.85
CA PHE A 861 -23.00 5.25 38.07
C PHE A 861 -24.46 4.88 37.82
N ALA A 862 -25.40 5.64 38.40
CA ALA A 862 -26.83 5.41 38.22
C ALA A 862 -27.25 5.53 36.74
N GLU A 863 -26.76 6.56 36.04
CA GLU A 863 -27.00 6.77 34.61
C GLU A 863 -26.49 5.60 33.76
N ILE A 864 -25.23 5.18 33.94
CA ILE A 864 -24.64 4.06 33.18
C ILE A 864 -25.45 2.78 33.42
N ARG A 865 -25.81 2.50 34.68
CA ARG A 865 -26.60 1.31 35.03
C ARG A 865 -27.98 1.34 34.41
N GLN A 866 -28.64 2.49 34.47
CA GLN A 866 -29.96 2.66 33.88
C GLN A 866 -29.92 2.45 32.36
N ASP A 867 -28.93 3.00 31.68
CA ASP A 867 -28.76 2.82 30.24
C ASP A 867 -28.46 1.36 29.86
N GLN A 868 -27.66 0.65 30.68
CA GLN A 868 -27.43 -0.79 30.51
C GLN A 868 -28.71 -1.62 30.70
N ILE A 869 -29.53 -1.29 31.70
CA ILE A 869 -30.81 -1.95 31.95
C ILE A 869 -31.77 -1.71 30.78
N ASN A 870 -31.82 -0.47 30.28
CA ASN A 870 -32.69 -0.03 29.19
C ASN A 870 -32.26 -0.50 27.80
N CYS A 871 -31.19 -1.31 27.69
CA CYS A 871 -30.71 -1.81 26.40
C CYS A 871 -31.84 -2.49 25.59
N MET A 872 -31.98 -2.05 24.35
CA MET A 872 -32.94 -2.52 23.35
C MET A 872 -32.34 -3.49 22.32
N GLY A 873 -31.03 -3.78 22.42
CA GLY A 873 -30.35 -4.74 21.54
C GLY A 873 -30.13 -4.24 20.11
N CYS A 874 -29.75 -2.96 19.92
CA CYS A 874 -29.57 -2.38 18.58
C CYS A 874 -28.29 -2.78 17.83
N LEU A 875 -27.34 -3.44 18.51
CA LEU A 875 -26.12 -3.95 17.92
C LEU A 875 -26.10 -5.47 17.97
N SER A 876 -25.47 -6.09 16.98
CA SER A 876 -25.23 -7.54 16.92
C SER A 876 -24.35 -8.01 18.07
N HIS A 877 -23.41 -7.15 18.50
CA HIS A 877 -22.60 -7.28 19.71
C HIS A 877 -22.43 -5.90 20.36
N CYS A 878 -22.86 -5.75 21.61
CA CYS A 878 -22.74 -4.50 22.34
C CYS A 878 -21.79 -4.62 23.52
N LEU A 879 -20.63 -3.96 23.45
CA LEU A 879 -19.69 -3.90 24.57
C LEU A 879 -20.29 -3.20 25.79
N PHE A 880 -21.14 -2.19 25.59
CA PHE A 880 -21.71 -1.40 26.69
C PHE A 880 -22.75 -2.16 27.52
N SER A 881 -23.54 -3.06 26.91
CA SER A 881 -24.67 -3.70 27.59
C SER A 881 -24.51 -5.19 27.85
N ASN A 882 -23.51 -5.84 27.22
CA ASN A 882 -23.27 -7.30 27.08
C ASN A 882 -24.19 -8.07 26.12
N TRP A 883 -25.10 -7.38 25.43
CA TRP A 883 -26.04 -7.99 24.49
C TRP A 883 -25.38 -8.53 23.23
N LYS A 884 -25.92 -9.64 22.70
CA LYS A 884 -25.76 -10.03 21.30
C LYS A 884 -27.11 -10.47 20.69
N ASP A 885 -27.27 -10.36 19.38
CA ASP A 885 -28.56 -10.60 18.71
C ASP A 885 -28.86 -12.06 18.33
N HIS A 886 -28.00 -13.01 18.73
CA HIS A 886 -28.10 -14.43 18.39
C HIS A 886 -27.77 -15.35 19.58
N GLY A 887 -28.11 -16.63 19.47
CA GLY A 887 -27.82 -17.64 20.48
C GLY A 887 -28.53 -17.35 21.81
N ASP A 888 -27.77 -17.32 22.89
CA ASP A 888 -28.24 -17.04 24.26
C ASP A 888 -28.39 -15.54 24.58
N HIS A 889 -28.25 -14.66 23.57
CA HIS A 889 -28.35 -13.19 23.69
C HIS A 889 -27.38 -12.53 24.68
N SER A 890 -26.31 -13.24 25.05
CA SER A 890 -25.25 -12.76 25.92
C SER A 890 -23.89 -12.90 25.25
N THR A 891 -23.07 -11.86 25.30
CA THR A 891 -21.67 -11.94 24.86
C THR A 891 -20.79 -12.79 25.78
N GLY A 892 -21.28 -13.16 26.97
CA GLY A 892 -20.49 -13.80 28.03
C GLY A 892 -19.45 -12.87 28.69
N ARG A 893 -19.33 -11.64 28.19
CA ARG A 893 -18.40 -10.63 28.70
C ARG A 893 -19.12 -9.66 29.64
N LYS A 894 -18.35 -9.04 30.54
CA LYS A 894 -18.88 -7.96 31.37
C LYS A 894 -19.21 -6.76 30.48
N PRO A 895 -20.32 -6.04 30.75
CA PRO A 895 -20.56 -4.73 30.16
C PRO A 895 -19.38 -3.79 30.42
N ASP A 896 -18.95 -3.04 29.41
CA ASP A 896 -17.85 -2.07 29.52
C ASP A 896 -18.40 -0.67 29.88
N PRO A 897 -18.24 -0.22 31.14
CA PRO A 897 -18.73 1.07 31.58
C PRO A 897 -17.89 2.25 31.04
N ARG A 898 -16.80 1.98 30.31
CA ARG A 898 -16.03 3.00 29.58
C ARG A 898 -16.69 3.39 28.27
N SER A 899 -17.60 2.55 27.76
CA SER A 899 -18.42 2.81 26.58
C SER A 899 -19.75 3.48 26.95
N PHE A 900 -20.67 3.58 25.99
CA PHE A 900 -21.95 4.28 26.15
C PHE A 900 -23.05 3.66 25.27
N CYS A 901 -24.30 4.04 25.54
CA CYS A 901 -25.43 3.67 24.68
C CYS A 901 -25.49 4.58 23.45
N ILE A 902 -24.88 4.13 22.35
CA ILE A 902 -24.80 4.90 21.09
C ILE A 902 -26.17 5.28 20.51
N GLN A 903 -27.18 4.44 20.69
CA GLN A 903 -28.51 4.73 20.17
C GLN A 903 -29.19 5.86 20.93
N LYS A 904 -29.10 5.85 22.27
CA LYS A 904 -29.65 6.92 23.12
C LYS A 904 -29.03 8.25 22.72
N THR A 905 -27.70 8.32 22.68
CA THR A 905 -27.02 9.60 22.50
C THR A 905 -27.27 10.22 21.14
N LEU A 906 -27.28 9.41 20.08
CA LEU A 906 -27.57 9.89 18.73
C LEU A 906 -29.05 10.22 18.50
N GLN A 907 -29.99 9.56 19.19
CA GLN A 907 -31.40 9.97 19.14
C GLN A 907 -31.62 11.30 19.86
N ASN A 908 -31.03 11.45 21.06
CA ASN A 908 -31.15 12.67 21.86
C ASN A 908 -30.59 13.90 21.14
N ILE A 909 -29.39 13.83 20.54
CA ILE A 909 -28.82 15.00 19.84
C ILE A 909 -29.65 15.44 18.63
N ILE A 910 -30.36 14.51 17.97
CA ILE A 910 -31.21 14.80 16.81
C ILE A 910 -32.53 15.42 17.24
N HIS A 911 -33.13 14.94 18.34
CA HIS A 911 -34.44 15.38 18.81
C HIS A 911 -34.39 16.56 19.78
N ASP A 912 -33.50 16.51 20.76
CA ASP A 912 -33.41 17.48 21.86
C ASP A 912 -32.36 18.57 21.59
N GLY A 913 -31.40 18.30 20.69
CA GLY A 913 -30.40 19.27 20.27
C GLY A 913 -29.28 19.54 21.29
N ASP A 914 -29.10 18.71 22.33
CA ASP A 914 -27.99 18.85 23.27
C ASP A 914 -26.66 18.46 22.61
N ILE A 915 -25.97 19.47 22.07
CA ILE A 915 -24.68 19.32 21.38
C ILE A 915 -23.49 19.17 22.33
N GLU A 916 -23.66 19.42 23.63
CA GLU A 916 -22.55 19.38 24.60
C GLU A 916 -22.47 18.04 25.33
N ASN A 917 -23.62 17.43 25.66
CA ASN A 917 -23.67 16.19 26.45
C ASN A 917 -24.05 14.95 25.65
N GLU A 918 -24.18 15.05 24.33
CA GLU A 918 -24.47 13.91 23.46
C GLU A 918 -23.37 13.64 22.42
N LEU A 919 -23.44 12.46 21.78
CA LEU A 919 -22.46 12.07 20.75
C LEU A 919 -22.69 12.86 19.47
N MET A 920 -21.67 13.59 19.03
CA MET A 920 -21.72 14.37 17.79
C MET A 920 -20.69 13.85 16.78
N PHE A 921 -21.11 12.97 15.88
CA PHE A 921 -20.21 12.45 14.85
C PHE A 921 -19.87 13.49 13.79
N SER A 922 -18.60 13.54 13.40
CA SER A 922 -18.13 14.39 12.31
C SER A 922 -16.77 13.91 11.80
N GLY A 923 -16.51 14.10 10.51
CA GLY A 923 -15.18 13.90 9.93
C GLY A 923 -14.22 15.04 10.27
N HIS A 924 -12.91 14.79 10.16
CA HIS A 924 -11.87 15.69 10.64
C HIS A 924 -11.79 17.04 9.89
N ASN A 925 -12.29 17.11 8.65
CA ASN A 925 -12.32 18.35 7.86
C ASN A 925 -13.49 19.29 8.20
N VAL A 926 -14.23 19.03 9.29
CA VAL A 926 -15.39 19.84 9.68
C VAL A 926 -15.06 21.32 9.93
N TYR A 927 -13.83 21.61 10.37
CA TYR A 927 -13.36 22.98 10.60
C TYR A 927 -13.40 23.84 9.32
N LYS A 928 -13.44 23.22 8.14
CA LYS A 928 -13.57 23.92 6.87
C LYS A 928 -14.91 24.63 6.72
N PHE A 929 -15.97 24.27 7.47
CA PHE A 929 -17.20 25.06 7.50
C PHE A 929 -16.96 26.50 7.96
N LYS A 930 -16.06 26.70 8.93
CA LYS A 930 -15.67 28.03 9.43
C LYS A 930 -14.83 28.81 8.41
N GLN A 931 -14.12 28.12 7.52
CA GLN A 931 -13.13 28.71 6.60
C GLN A 931 -13.64 28.91 5.17
N ASP A 932 -14.62 28.09 4.72
CA ASP A 932 -15.14 28.12 3.36
C ASP A 932 -16.14 29.28 3.22
N PRO A 933 -15.87 30.29 2.36
CA PRO A 933 -16.74 31.46 2.20
C PRO A 933 -18.18 31.13 1.83
N PHE A 934 -18.42 29.94 1.28
CA PHE A 934 -19.76 29.45 0.97
C PHE A 934 -20.69 29.42 2.19
N TYR A 935 -20.14 29.30 3.41
CA TYR A 935 -20.91 29.24 4.65
C TYR A 935 -20.80 30.53 5.49
N GLU A 936 -20.22 31.60 4.93
CA GLU A 936 -20.13 32.89 5.60
C GLU A 936 -21.51 33.40 6.06
N ASN A 937 -21.50 34.17 7.14
CA ASN A 937 -22.72 34.72 7.76
C ASN A 937 -23.75 33.65 8.20
N GLY A 938 -23.30 32.41 8.38
CA GLY A 938 -24.15 31.29 8.79
C GLY A 938 -25.06 30.76 7.68
N TYR A 939 -24.66 30.94 6.42
CA TYR A 939 -25.41 30.42 5.29
C TYR A 939 -25.54 28.89 5.34
N VAL A 940 -26.76 28.39 5.16
CA VAL A 940 -27.07 26.96 5.07
C VAL A 940 -27.62 26.67 3.67
N PRO A 941 -26.85 26.01 2.78
CA PRO A 941 -27.24 25.76 1.40
C PRO A 941 -28.34 24.70 1.29
N THR A 942 -29.06 24.68 0.17
CA THR A 942 -29.80 23.49 -0.28
C THR A 942 -28.82 22.40 -0.71
N VAL A 943 -29.26 21.15 -0.79
CA VAL A 943 -28.46 20.06 -1.35
C VAL A 943 -28.07 20.35 -2.80
N LYS A 944 -28.97 20.96 -3.59
CA LYS A 944 -28.68 21.35 -4.98
C LYS A 944 -27.50 22.33 -5.06
N GLU A 945 -27.55 23.41 -4.29
CA GLU A 945 -26.47 24.40 -4.20
C GLU A 945 -25.16 23.75 -3.70
N LEU A 946 -25.24 22.82 -2.75
CA LEU A 946 -24.07 22.07 -2.29
C LEU A 946 -23.46 21.21 -3.41
N VAL A 947 -24.28 20.48 -4.16
CA VAL A 947 -23.83 19.65 -5.29
C VAL A 947 -23.17 20.52 -6.36
N GLU A 948 -23.79 21.66 -6.71
CA GLU A 948 -23.23 22.65 -7.63
C GLU A 948 -21.86 23.14 -7.14
N ARG A 949 -21.75 23.54 -5.86
CA ARG A 949 -20.49 24.00 -5.24
C ARG A 949 -19.42 22.89 -5.13
N ILE A 950 -19.82 21.62 -5.02
CA ILE A 950 -18.89 20.47 -5.05
C ILE A 950 -18.31 20.32 -6.45
N LEU A 951 -19.15 20.46 -7.48
CA LEU A 951 -18.76 20.40 -8.88
C LEU A 951 -17.85 21.57 -9.24
N THR A 952 -18.30 22.82 -9.11
CA THR A 952 -17.55 24.01 -9.54
C THR A 952 -16.33 24.30 -8.67
N GLY A 953 -16.41 23.99 -7.37
CA GLY A 953 -15.42 24.41 -6.37
C GLY A 953 -15.43 25.90 -6.03
N TYR A 954 -16.41 26.66 -6.57
CA TYR A 954 -16.69 28.11 -6.38
C TYR A 954 -18.20 28.37 -6.40
#